data_AF-A0A8S0ZX27-F1
#
_entry.id   AF-A0A8S0ZX27-F1
#
_cell.length_a   1.000
_cell.length_b   1.000
_cell.length_c   1.000
_cell.angle_alpha   90.00
_cell.angle_beta   90.00
_cell.angle_gamma   90.00
#
_symmetry.space_group_name_H-M   'P 1'
#
loop_
_entity.id
_entity.type
_entity.pdbx_description
1 polymer ?
#
loop_
_entity_poly.entity_id
_entity_poly.type
_entity_poly.pdbx_seq_one_letter_code
_entity_poly.pdbx_strand_id
1 'polypeptide(L)'
;MHRGQNTRIWYNILRNMSTISRQSVHIGQQKLAEKLIILNDRGIGMLTRIYNIKKACGDAKSKPGFLSDKALESSIKNIVRRFPNIDVKGLQAITNIRNEIIKSLSLYYYTFVDLLDFKDNVCELLTIMDSCHLTLDLTLNFELTKNYLDLITTYVSLMILLSRVEDRKAVLGLFNAAHEMVHNQIDQSFPRLGQMILDYDAPLKKLSEEFLPHQKVFSSALLSLWQVYPARNLTADHWRSEQKLSLVSNPALLLKPSETNTMSCEYVSLECLERWVIFGFALCHNMLQQEQASKMWVYALESGWVVALFRDEVIYIHSYIQSFFDGIKGYGKRISEVKDCYHHAVQKAGHKHRERRKFLRTALKELGLILTDQPGLLGPKALLIFIGLCYARDEVFWLLRHNDNPPQKVKGKTADDLVDRQLPELLFHMEELRALVRKYSQVMQRYYVQYLSGFDAVALNLMIQNLQVNPDDENIILSSLCSTAANLNVKQVEDNELFDFRAFRLDWFRLQSYTSVAKSAFNLVEQRELAQFIDKMVFHTKMVDNLDEIMVETSDLSLFCFYSKIFESQFHMCLEFPAQNRYIIAFPLICSHFQNCTHELCPEERHHIRERSLSVVNIFLDEMAKEAKNIITTICDEQCTMSDKLLPKHCAQTIAHLANRKKKR
;
A
#
# COMPACT_ATOMS: atom_id res chain seq x y z
N MET A 1 3.72 6.57 -24.34
CA MET A 1 2.91 6.09 -25.48
C MET A 1 3.07 4.59 -25.80
N HIS A 2 3.74 3.77 -24.97
CA HIS A 2 3.93 2.32 -25.22
C HIS A 2 3.13 1.37 -24.30
N ARG A 3 2.20 1.84 -23.47
CA ARG A 3 1.42 0.96 -22.56
C ARG A 3 0.11 0.40 -23.15
N GLY A 4 -0.39 0.96 -24.26
CA GLY A 4 -1.71 0.61 -24.83
C GLY A 4 -1.75 -0.60 -25.78
N GLN A 5 -0.61 -1.13 -26.23
CA GLN A 5 -0.57 -2.28 -27.16
C GLN A 5 -0.56 -3.64 -26.45
N ASN A 6 -0.18 -3.67 -25.17
CA ASN A 6 -0.15 -4.89 -24.38
C ASN A 6 -1.56 -5.43 -24.14
N THR A 7 -2.53 -4.58 -23.79
CA THR A 7 -3.90 -4.96 -23.36
C THR A 7 -4.70 -5.77 -24.39
N ARG A 8 -4.46 -5.60 -25.69
CA ARG A 8 -5.14 -6.39 -26.76
C ARG A 8 -4.53 -7.77 -26.99
N ILE A 9 -3.24 -7.96 -26.68
CA ILE A 9 -2.58 -9.27 -26.75
C ILE A 9 -3.00 -10.12 -25.53
N TRP A 10 -3.17 -9.49 -24.35
CA TRP A 10 -3.60 -10.15 -23.11
C TRP A 10 -5.04 -10.71 -23.15
N TYR A 11 -5.95 -10.05 -23.85
CA TYR A 11 -7.34 -10.52 -24.01
C TYR A 11 -7.44 -11.86 -24.78
N ASN A 12 -6.48 -12.14 -25.68
CA ASN A 12 -6.45 -13.39 -26.44
C ASN A 12 -5.78 -14.54 -25.69
N ILE A 13 -4.92 -14.26 -24.69
CA ILE A 13 -4.28 -15.30 -23.87
C ILE A 13 -5.28 -15.89 -22.86
N LEU A 14 -6.17 -15.07 -22.29
CA LEU A 14 -7.17 -15.51 -21.31
C LEU A 14 -8.35 -16.28 -21.95
N ARG A 15 -8.65 -16.06 -23.24
CA ARG A 15 -9.82 -16.65 -23.90
C ARG A 15 -9.61 -18.07 -24.45
N ASN A 16 -8.38 -18.56 -24.55
CA ASN A 16 -8.03 -19.82 -25.23
C ASN A 16 -7.81 -21.02 -24.29
N MET A 17 -8.23 -20.99 -23.02
CA MET A 17 -7.88 -22.03 -22.02
C MET A 17 -9.06 -22.81 -21.42
N SER A 18 -10.17 -22.97 -22.13
CA SER A 18 -11.27 -23.84 -21.67
C SER A 18 -11.23 -25.23 -22.32
N THR A 19 -10.31 -26.10 -21.88
CA THR A 19 -10.46 -27.57 -21.88
C THR A 19 -9.17 -28.21 -21.35
N ILE A 20 -9.15 -28.68 -20.11
CA ILE A 20 -8.13 -29.63 -19.64
C ILE A 20 -8.82 -30.75 -18.84
N SER A 21 -8.86 -31.94 -19.44
CA SER A 21 -9.12 -33.22 -18.77
C SER A 21 -7.90 -33.65 -17.97
N ARG A 22 -8.14 -34.36 -16.85
CA ARG A 22 -7.16 -34.98 -15.94
C ARG A 22 -6.02 -35.72 -16.67
N GLN A 23 -4.92 -35.04 -16.95
CA GLN A 23 -3.60 -35.60 -17.26
C GLN A 23 -2.56 -34.88 -16.38
N SER A 24 -1.45 -35.56 -16.08
CA SER A 24 -0.39 -35.10 -15.18
C SER A 24 -0.06 -33.61 -15.38
N VAL A 25 -0.33 -32.80 -14.35
CA VAL A 25 -0.12 -31.35 -14.36
C VAL A 25 1.36 -31.05 -14.57
N HIS A 26 1.76 -30.62 -15.76
CA HIS A 26 3.12 -30.12 -15.99
C HIS A 26 3.25 -28.75 -15.29
N ILE A 27 3.97 -28.72 -14.18
CA ILE A 27 4.02 -27.57 -13.26
C ILE A 27 4.58 -26.32 -13.95
N GLY A 28 5.61 -26.48 -14.79
CA GLY A 28 6.17 -25.39 -15.61
C GLY A 28 5.16 -24.72 -16.56
N GLN A 29 4.05 -25.39 -16.90
CA GLN A 29 3.01 -24.85 -17.78
C GLN A 29 1.89 -24.11 -17.03
N GLN A 30 1.87 -24.15 -15.69
CA GLN A 30 0.82 -23.50 -14.89
C GLN A 30 0.94 -21.97 -14.82
N LYS A 31 2.13 -21.43 -15.11
CA LYS A 31 2.42 -19.98 -15.17
C LYS A 31 1.98 -19.24 -13.90
N LEU A 32 2.28 -19.82 -12.73
CA LEU A 32 1.83 -19.30 -11.44
C LEU A 32 2.35 -17.88 -11.19
N ALA A 33 3.64 -17.63 -11.49
CA ALA A 33 4.24 -16.31 -11.35
C ALA A 33 3.50 -15.24 -12.18
N GLU A 34 3.23 -15.52 -13.46
CA GLU A 34 2.52 -14.59 -14.34
C GLU A 34 1.08 -14.37 -13.90
N LYS A 35 0.35 -15.45 -13.55
CA LYS A 35 -1.03 -15.34 -13.08
C LYS A 35 -1.13 -14.51 -11.80
N LEU A 36 -0.20 -14.72 -10.86
CA LEU A 36 -0.15 -13.94 -9.61
C LEU A 36 0.12 -12.46 -9.87
N ILE A 37 1.07 -12.11 -10.73
CA ILE A 37 1.36 -10.70 -11.08
C ILE A 37 0.12 -10.05 -11.70
N ILE A 38 -0.47 -10.70 -12.71
CA ILE A 38 -1.61 -10.15 -13.46
C ILE A 38 -2.84 -9.99 -12.56
N LEU A 39 -3.13 -10.98 -11.73
CA LEU A 39 -4.30 -10.91 -10.85
C LEU A 39 -4.11 -9.91 -9.71
N ASN A 40 -2.91 -9.75 -9.15
CA ASN A 40 -2.66 -8.71 -8.16
C ASN A 40 -2.88 -7.30 -8.73
N ASP A 41 -2.32 -7.01 -9.91
CA ASP A 41 -2.55 -5.74 -10.61
C ASP A 41 -4.04 -5.52 -10.92
N ARG A 42 -4.70 -6.53 -11.49
CA ARG A 42 -6.14 -6.50 -11.77
C ARG A 42 -6.96 -6.24 -10.49
N GLY A 43 -6.58 -6.85 -9.37
CA GLY A 43 -7.23 -6.70 -8.08
C GLY A 43 -7.14 -5.26 -7.53
N ILE A 44 -5.98 -4.60 -7.65
CA ILE A 44 -5.82 -3.18 -7.29
C ILE A 44 -6.71 -2.30 -8.17
N GLY A 45 -6.76 -2.59 -9.48
CA GLY A 45 -7.66 -1.90 -10.40
C GLY A 45 -9.14 -2.07 -10.02
N MET A 46 -9.56 -3.28 -9.64
CA MET A 46 -10.92 -3.53 -9.17
C MET A 46 -11.21 -2.81 -7.85
N LEU A 47 -10.27 -2.77 -6.90
CA LEU A 47 -10.43 -2.02 -5.65
C LEU A 47 -10.66 -0.54 -5.95
N THR A 48 -9.90 0.00 -6.89
CA THR A 48 -10.02 1.39 -7.34
C THR A 48 -11.40 1.68 -7.93
N ARG A 49 -11.90 0.81 -8.82
CA ARG A 49 -13.22 0.99 -9.43
C ARG A 49 -14.36 0.87 -8.41
N ILE A 50 -14.34 -0.17 -7.58
CA ILE A 50 -15.37 -0.39 -6.55
C ILE A 50 -15.35 0.71 -5.50
N TYR A 51 -14.16 1.20 -5.12
CA TYR A 51 -14.02 2.37 -4.25
C TYR A 51 -14.73 3.59 -4.82
N ASN A 52 -14.50 3.91 -6.10
CA ASN A 52 -15.16 5.06 -6.74
C ASN A 52 -16.68 4.88 -6.83
N ILE A 53 -17.17 3.67 -7.13
CA ILE A 53 -18.61 3.37 -7.11
C ILE A 53 -19.17 3.59 -5.69
N LYS A 54 -18.48 3.09 -4.65
CA LYS A 54 -18.90 3.28 -3.26
C LYS A 54 -18.98 4.75 -2.90
N LYS A 55 -17.95 5.55 -3.20
CA LYS A 55 -17.93 6.99 -2.93
C LYS A 55 -19.03 7.71 -3.70
N ALA A 56 -19.22 7.39 -4.98
CA ALA A 56 -20.22 8.02 -5.82
C ALA A 56 -21.67 7.71 -5.37
N CYS A 57 -21.95 6.47 -4.96
CA CYS A 57 -23.27 6.09 -4.43
C CYS A 57 -23.52 6.61 -3.01
N GLY A 58 -22.47 6.81 -2.21
CA GLY A 58 -22.56 7.36 -0.85
C GLY A 58 -22.76 8.88 -0.80
N ASP A 59 -22.38 9.62 -1.84
CA ASP A 59 -22.58 11.05 -1.92
C ASP A 59 -23.87 11.41 -2.69
N ALA A 60 -24.75 12.18 -2.05
CA ALA A 60 -26.06 12.55 -2.59
C ALA A 60 -25.98 13.36 -3.90
N LYS A 61 -24.85 14.06 -4.15
CA LYS A 61 -24.66 14.85 -5.37
C LYS A 61 -24.19 14.01 -6.57
N SER A 62 -23.37 13.00 -6.33
CA SER A 62 -22.85 12.10 -7.38
C SER A 62 -23.69 10.84 -7.60
N LYS A 63 -24.57 10.49 -6.66
CA LYS A 63 -25.41 9.29 -6.74
C LYS A 63 -26.25 9.31 -8.03
N PRO A 64 -26.32 8.21 -8.81
CA PRO A 64 -27.16 8.16 -10.01
C PRO A 64 -28.59 8.60 -9.71
N GLY A 65 -29.10 9.57 -10.47
CA GLY A 65 -30.38 10.24 -10.19
C GLY A 65 -31.56 9.28 -10.02
N PHE A 66 -31.56 8.17 -10.76
CA PHE A 66 -32.59 7.11 -10.66
C PHE A 66 -32.73 6.54 -9.24
N LEU A 67 -31.63 6.44 -8.48
CA LEU A 67 -31.63 5.87 -7.13
C LEU A 67 -32.19 6.84 -6.08
N SER A 68 -32.30 8.13 -6.43
CA SER A 68 -32.80 9.20 -5.55
C SER A 68 -34.18 9.70 -6.00
N ASP A 69 -34.71 9.20 -7.11
CA ASP A 69 -36.01 9.61 -7.64
C ASP A 69 -37.17 8.98 -6.85
N LYS A 70 -38.00 9.84 -6.26
CA LYS A 70 -39.21 9.43 -5.51
C LYS A 70 -40.20 8.65 -6.37
N ALA A 71 -40.25 8.92 -7.69
CA ALA A 71 -41.13 8.19 -8.59
C ALA A 71 -40.69 6.72 -8.78
N LEU A 72 -39.40 6.43 -8.63
CA LEU A 72 -38.81 5.09 -8.80
C LEU A 72 -38.64 4.34 -7.48
N GLU A 73 -38.81 5.01 -6.33
CA GLU A 73 -38.58 4.43 -5.00
C GLU A 73 -39.36 3.12 -4.77
N SER A 74 -40.64 3.08 -5.15
CA SER A 74 -41.48 1.88 -5.03
C SER A 74 -40.95 0.71 -5.87
N SER A 75 -40.57 0.99 -7.13
CA SER A 75 -39.98 0.02 -8.04
C SER A 75 -38.64 -0.51 -7.52
N ILE A 76 -37.78 0.37 -7.01
CA ILE A 76 -36.48 0.01 -6.43
C ILE A 76 -36.65 -0.86 -5.20
N LYS A 77 -37.56 -0.51 -4.27
CA LYS A 77 -37.86 -1.35 -3.10
C LYS A 77 -38.35 -2.74 -3.50
N ASN A 78 -39.18 -2.84 -4.54
CA ASN A 78 -39.64 -4.14 -5.03
C ASN A 78 -38.49 -4.96 -5.64
N ILE A 79 -37.62 -4.33 -6.43
CA ILE A 79 -36.40 -4.94 -6.99
C ILE A 79 -35.50 -5.48 -5.88
N VAL A 80 -35.15 -4.64 -4.90
CA VAL A 80 -34.24 -5.01 -3.81
C VAL A 80 -34.82 -6.15 -2.97
N ARG A 81 -36.14 -6.12 -2.69
CA ARG A 81 -36.83 -7.17 -1.92
C ARG A 81 -36.84 -8.51 -2.64
N ARG A 82 -36.97 -8.52 -3.97
CA ARG A 82 -37.04 -9.75 -4.78
C ARG A 82 -35.68 -10.18 -5.34
N PHE A 83 -34.62 -9.42 -5.10
CA PHE A 83 -33.30 -9.67 -5.66
C PHE A 83 -32.77 -11.08 -5.30
N PRO A 84 -32.26 -11.88 -6.25
CA PRO A 84 -32.04 -11.57 -7.66
C PRO A 84 -33.23 -11.90 -8.60
N ASN A 85 -34.30 -12.51 -8.09
CA ASN A 85 -35.46 -12.96 -8.88
C ASN A 85 -36.47 -11.83 -9.13
N ILE A 86 -36.12 -10.90 -10.02
CA ILE A 86 -36.91 -9.69 -10.31
C ILE A 86 -38.08 -10.01 -11.26
N ASP A 87 -39.24 -9.42 -11.00
CA ASP A 87 -40.43 -9.53 -11.86
C ASP A 87 -40.71 -8.20 -12.56
N VAL A 88 -40.41 -8.14 -13.86
CA VAL A 88 -40.52 -6.92 -14.68
C VAL A 88 -41.97 -6.46 -14.92
N LYS A 89 -42.96 -7.35 -14.76
CA LYS A 89 -44.38 -7.02 -15.01
C LYS A 89 -44.91 -5.96 -14.04
N GLY A 90 -44.31 -5.85 -12.85
CA GLY A 90 -44.66 -4.87 -11.82
C GLY A 90 -43.91 -3.53 -11.90
N LEU A 91 -43.09 -3.30 -12.93
CA LEU A 91 -42.15 -2.17 -13.01
C LEU A 91 -42.54 -1.11 -14.05
N GLN A 92 -43.81 -0.70 -14.08
CA GLN A 92 -44.31 0.24 -15.11
C GLN A 92 -43.57 1.59 -15.14
N ALA A 93 -43.15 2.12 -13.98
CA ALA A 93 -42.43 3.39 -13.87
C ALA A 93 -41.06 3.37 -14.58
N ILE A 94 -40.45 2.19 -14.78
CA ILE A 94 -39.14 2.02 -15.44
C ILE A 94 -39.29 1.99 -16.97
N THR A 95 -40.48 1.64 -17.48
CA THR A 95 -40.71 1.41 -18.92
C THR A 95 -40.23 2.57 -19.78
N ASN A 96 -40.59 3.82 -19.44
CA ASN A 96 -40.30 4.98 -20.28
C ASN A 96 -38.84 5.43 -20.23
N ILE A 97 -38.08 5.02 -19.20
CA ILE A 97 -36.70 5.44 -18.94
C ILE A 97 -35.68 4.30 -19.08
N ARG A 98 -36.12 3.11 -19.50
CA ARG A 98 -35.29 1.88 -19.58
C ARG A 98 -33.97 2.06 -20.34
N ASN A 99 -33.97 2.79 -21.46
CA ASN A 99 -32.76 3.03 -22.26
C ASN A 99 -31.76 3.95 -21.53
N GLU A 100 -32.27 4.93 -20.77
CA GLU A 100 -31.42 5.85 -19.99
C GLU A 100 -30.80 5.13 -18.78
N ILE A 101 -31.57 4.25 -18.13
CA ILE A 101 -31.07 3.40 -17.03
C ILE A 101 -29.94 2.51 -17.53
N ILE A 102 -30.11 1.80 -18.66
CA ILE A 102 -29.06 0.96 -19.23
C ILE A 102 -27.81 1.81 -19.50
N LYS A 103 -27.96 2.94 -20.19
CA LYS A 103 -26.84 3.83 -20.52
C LYS A 103 -26.09 4.29 -19.26
N SER A 104 -26.81 4.78 -18.26
CA SER A 104 -26.22 5.38 -17.06
C SER A 104 -25.65 4.37 -16.08
N LEU A 105 -26.24 3.18 -15.94
CA LEU A 105 -25.81 2.16 -14.97
C LEU A 105 -24.86 1.12 -15.58
N SER A 106 -24.70 1.08 -16.91
CA SER A 106 -23.81 0.15 -17.62
C SER A 106 -22.40 0.07 -17.01
N LEU A 107 -21.77 1.22 -16.75
CA LEU A 107 -20.42 1.28 -16.19
C LEU A 107 -20.34 0.57 -14.84
N TYR A 108 -21.35 0.77 -13.98
CA TYR A 108 -21.38 0.16 -12.65
C TYR A 108 -21.68 -1.33 -12.78
N TYR A 109 -22.68 -1.71 -13.58
CA TYR A 109 -23.06 -3.09 -13.83
C TYR A 109 -21.87 -3.94 -14.31
N TYR A 110 -21.21 -3.51 -15.38
CA TYR A 110 -20.08 -4.25 -15.95
C TYR A 110 -18.83 -4.21 -15.05
N THR A 111 -18.68 -3.21 -14.16
CA THR A 111 -17.65 -3.26 -13.12
C THR A 111 -17.90 -4.39 -12.11
N PHE A 112 -19.17 -4.66 -11.76
CA PHE A 112 -19.50 -5.81 -10.91
C PHE A 112 -19.38 -7.14 -11.65
N VAL A 113 -19.63 -7.18 -12.96
CA VAL A 113 -19.34 -8.36 -13.81
C VAL A 113 -17.83 -8.64 -13.84
N ASP A 114 -17.00 -7.62 -14.06
CA ASP A 114 -15.54 -7.73 -14.01
C ASP A 114 -15.04 -8.25 -12.64
N LEU A 115 -15.73 -7.89 -11.56
CA LEU A 115 -15.42 -8.38 -10.22
C LEU A 115 -15.78 -9.87 -10.05
N LEU A 116 -16.87 -10.33 -10.66
CA LEU A 116 -17.23 -11.75 -10.70
C LEU A 116 -16.17 -12.56 -11.47
N ASP A 117 -15.74 -12.07 -12.64
CA ASP A 117 -14.70 -12.72 -13.43
C ASP A 117 -13.36 -12.73 -12.68
N PHE A 118 -13.01 -11.63 -12.01
CA PHE A 118 -11.82 -11.60 -11.14
C PHE A 118 -11.89 -12.66 -10.05
N LYS A 119 -13.01 -12.76 -9.33
CA LYS A 119 -13.24 -13.78 -8.30
C LYS A 119 -13.00 -15.18 -8.87
N ASP A 120 -13.61 -15.50 -10.02
CA ASP A 120 -13.51 -16.83 -10.63
C ASP A 120 -12.04 -17.20 -10.91
N ASN A 121 -11.28 -16.28 -11.50
CA ASN A 121 -9.86 -16.49 -11.79
C ASN A 121 -9.01 -16.65 -10.53
N VAL A 122 -9.31 -15.90 -9.46
CA VAL A 122 -8.63 -16.08 -8.16
C VAL A 122 -8.92 -17.46 -7.58
N CYS A 123 -10.18 -17.87 -7.55
CA CYS A 123 -10.59 -19.18 -7.03
C CYS A 123 -9.94 -20.33 -7.81
N GLU A 124 -9.86 -20.20 -9.14
CA GLU A 124 -9.16 -21.17 -9.99
C GLU A 124 -7.67 -21.23 -9.66
N LEU A 125 -6.99 -20.09 -9.56
CA LEU A 125 -5.57 -20.03 -9.24
C LEU A 125 -5.26 -20.63 -7.87
N LEU A 126 -6.02 -20.29 -6.83
CA LEU A 126 -5.85 -20.86 -5.49
C LEU A 126 -6.00 -22.38 -5.53
N THR A 127 -7.01 -22.89 -6.26
CA THR A 127 -7.23 -24.32 -6.46
C THR A 127 -6.03 -25.01 -7.13
N ILE A 128 -5.46 -24.38 -8.16
CA ILE A 128 -4.26 -24.89 -8.84
C ILE A 128 -3.09 -24.93 -7.86
N MET A 129 -2.85 -23.86 -7.11
CA MET A 129 -1.75 -23.77 -6.14
C MET A 129 -1.85 -24.85 -5.04
N ASP A 130 -3.05 -25.16 -4.55
CA ASP A 130 -3.27 -26.27 -3.61
C ASP A 130 -3.00 -27.62 -4.23
N SER A 131 -3.41 -27.82 -5.48
CA SER A 131 -3.16 -29.07 -6.21
C SER A 131 -1.66 -29.30 -6.47
N CYS A 132 -0.87 -28.23 -6.57
CA CYS A 132 0.58 -28.27 -6.64
C CYS A 132 1.25 -28.49 -5.27
N HIS A 133 0.48 -28.43 -4.18
CA HIS A 133 0.96 -28.56 -2.79
C HIS A 133 2.15 -27.66 -2.49
N LEU A 134 2.03 -26.37 -2.81
CA LEU A 134 3.11 -25.40 -2.64
C LEU A 134 3.55 -25.27 -1.18
N THR A 135 4.87 -25.16 -0.98
CA THR A 135 5.47 -24.72 0.27
C THR A 135 5.78 -23.23 0.16
N LEU A 136 5.13 -22.41 0.99
CA LEU A 136 5.29 -20.96 0.98
C LEU A 136 5.99 -20.51 2.27
N ASP A 137 7.11 -19.80 2.11
CA ASP A 137 7.88 -19.17 3.18
C ASP A 137 8.43 -17.81 2.72
N LEU A 138 7.99 -16.73 3.39
CA LEU A 138 8.37 -15.36 3.04
C LEU A 138 9.89 -15.14 3.04
N THR A 139 10.65 -15.90 3.83
CA THR A 139 12.11 -15.79 3.95
C THR A 139 12.88 -16.65 2.94
N LEU A 140 12.17 -17.41 2.10
CA LEU A 140 12.74 -18.33 1.11
C LEU A 140 12.28 -17.99 -0.31
N ASN A 141 10.98 -18.10 -0.57
CA ASN A 141 10.35 -17.78 -1.85
C ASN A 141 9.51 -16.51 -1.69
N PHE A 142 10.22 -15.41 -1.45
CA PHE A 142 9.66 -14.11 -1.12
C PHE A 142 8.59 -13.64 -2.11
N GLU A 143 8.89 -13.65 -3.41
CA GLU A 143 7.97 -13.15 -4.45
C GLU A 143 6.71 -14.00 -4.51
N LEU A 144 6.85 -15.32 -4.46
CA LEU A 144 5.72 -16.25 -4.48
C LEU A 144 4.83 -16.10 -3.25
N THR A 145 5.42 -16.06 -2.05
CA THR A 145 4.67 -15.94 -0.80
C THR A 145 4.00 -14.58 -0.68
N LYS A 146 4.72 -13.49 -1.00
CA LYS A 146 4.18 -12.13 -0.98
C LYS A 146 3.01 -11.97 -1.94
N ASN A 147 3.17 -12.33 -3.22
CA ASN A 147 2.12 -12.16 -4.22
C ASN A 147 0.89 -13.05 -3.92
N TYR A 148 1.09 -14.23 -3.31
CA TYR A 148 -0.02 -15.06 -2.86
C TYR A 148 -0.83 -14.40 -1.72
N LEU A 149 -0.15 -13.89 -0.69
CA LEU A 149 -0.80 -13.21 0.44
C LEU A 149 -1.45 -11.87 0.02
N ASP A 150 -0.81 -11.13 -0.89
CA ASP A 150 -1.36 -9.91 -1.48
C ASP A 150 -2.64 -10.20 -2.26
N LEU A 151 -2.68 -11.29 -3.05
CA LEU A 151 -3.86 -11.63 -3.83
C LEU A 151 -5.02 -11.99 -2.92
N ILE A 152 -4.77 -12.80 -1.88
CA ILE A 152 -5.79 -13.19 -0.90
C ILE A 152 -6.31 -11.96 -0.17
N THR A 153 -5.44 -11.11 0.36
CA THR A 153 -5.89 -9.93 1.11
C THR A 153 -6.56 -8.88 0.24
N THR A 154 -6.17 -8.76 -1.04
CA THR A 154 -6.86 -7.94 -2.04
C THR A 154 -8.25 -8.49 -2.32
N TYR A 155 -8.39 -9.80 -2.49
CA TYR A 155 -9.67 -10.47 -2.68
C TYR A 155 -10.61 -10.29 -1.47
N VAL A 156 -10.09 -10.46 -0.25
CA VAL A 156 -10.82 -10.19 1.00
C VAL A 156 -11.27 -8.72 1.05
N SER A 157 -10.34 -7.79 0.82
CA SER A 157 -10.65 -6.35 0.82
C SER A 157 -11.74 -6.01 -0.19
N LEU A 158 -11.68 -6.58 -1.40
CA LEU A 158 -12.67 -6.39 -2.46
C LEU A 158 -14.07 -6.85 -2.04
N MET A 159 -14.17 -8.07 -1.52
CA MET A 159 -15.46 -8.63 -1.11
C MET A 159 -16.08 -7.89 0.07
N ILE A 160 -15.25 -7.37 1.00
CA ILE A 160 -15.75 -6.52 2.08
C ILE A 160 -16.14 -5.13 1.56
N LEU A 161 -15.37 -4.54 0.64
CA LEU A 161 -15.71 -3.23 0.07
C LEU A 161 -17.00 -3.31 -0.76
N LEU A 162 -17.19 -4.41 -1.50
CA LEU A 162 -18.42 -4.74 -2.22
C LEU A 162 -19.64 -4.74 -1.29
N SER A 163 -19.56 -5.43 -0.14
CA SER A 163 -20.69 -5.52 0.79
C SER A 163 -21.07 -4.17 1.42
N ARG A 164 -20.15 -3.19 1.38
CA ARG A 164 -20.37 -1.80 1.84
C ARG A 164 -20.94 -0.86 0.76
N VAL A 165 -21.15 -1.34 -0.46
CA VAL A 165 -21.93 -0.59 -1.46
C VAL A 165 -23.41 -0.84 -1.19
N GLU A 166 -24.07 0.06 -0.48
CA GLU A 166 -25.46 -0.09 -0.02
C GLU A 166 -26.44 -0.31 -1.19
N ASP A 167 -26.33 0.52 -2.23
CA ASP A 167 -27.22 0.47 -3.40
C ASP A 167 -26.89 -0.64 -4.40
N ARG A 168 -25.96 -1.56 -4.12
CA ARG A 168 -25.50 -2.59 -5.10
C ARG A 168 -26.65 -3.42 -5.69
N LYS A 169 -27.60 -3.85 -4.86
CA LYS A 169 -28.78 -4.63 -5.30
C LYS A 169 -29.71 -3.79 -6.18
N ALA A 170 -29.88 -2.51 -5.84
CA ALA A 170 -30.69 -1.59 -6.62
C ALA A 170 -30.07 -1.30 -7.99
N VAL A 171 -28.77 -1.00 -8.04
CA VAL A 171 -28.03 -0.74 -9.29
C VAL A 171 -28.11 -1.93 -10.24
N LEU A 172 -27.76 -3.12 -9.75
CA LEU A 172 -27.75 -4.34 -10.56
C LEU A 172 -29.15 -4.75 -11.01
N GLY A 173 -30.13 -4.67 -10.10
CA GLY A 173 -31.49 -5.05 -10.40
C GLY A 173 -32.21 -4.08 -11.35
N LEU A 174 -31.98 -2.77 -11.22
CA LEU A 174 -32.50 -1.77 -12.15
C LEU A 174 -31.93 -1.97 -13.56
N PHE A 175 -30.62 -2.19 -13.66
CA PHE A 175 -29.98 -2.44 -14.95
C PHE A 175 -30.56 -3.70 -15.61
N ASN A 176 -30.62 -4.82 -14.88
CA ASN A 176 -31.14 -6.07 -15.44
C ASN A 176 -32.62 -5.97 -15.81
N ALA A 177 -33.45 -5.33 -14.98
CA ALA A 177 -34.86 -5.12 -15.30
C ALA A 177 -35.04 -4.29 -16.58
N ALA A 178 -34.27 -3.20 -16.72
CA ALA A 178 -34.31 -2.38 -17.93
C ALA A 178 -33.80 -3.15 -19.16
N HIS A 179 -32.73 -3.95 -19.01
CA HIS A 179 -32.19 -4.80 -20.07
C HIS A 179 -33.23 -5.83 -20.55
N GLU A 180 -33.89 -6.52 -19.62
CA GLU A 180 -34.95 -7.49 -19.94
C GLU A 180 -36.12 -6.83 -20.69
N MET A 181 -36.53 -5.62 -20.31
CA MET A 181 -37.60 -4.89 -20.98
C MET A 181 -37.23 -4.43 -22.41
N VAL A 182 -35.94 -4.28 -22.72
CA VAL A 182 -35.46 -3.89 -24.06
C VAL A 182 -35.19 -5.11 -24.93
N HIS A 183 -34.59 -6.15 -24.38
CA HIS A 183 -34.09 -7.30 -25.12
C HIS A 183 -34.96 -8.55 -24.99
N ASN A 184 -36.02 -8.51 -24.18
CA ASN A 184 -36.86 -9.66 -23.77
C ASN A 184 -36.06 -10.82 -23.14
N GLN A 185 -34.86 -10.53 -22.65
CA GLN A 185 -33.95 -11.49 -22.02
C GLN A 185 -33.15 -10.79 -20.92
N ILE A 186 -32.96 -11.49 -19.80
CA ILE A 186 -32.03 -11.04 -18.75
C ILE A 186 -30.58 -11.06 -19.27
N ASP A 187 -29.72 -10.24 -18.69
CA ASP A 187 -28.29 -10.28 -19.00
C ASP A 187 -27.69 -11.63 -18.58
N GLN A 188 -26.79 -12.19 -19.42
CA GLN A 188 -26.24 -13.53 -19.23
C GLN A 188 -25.47 -13.68 -17.91
N SER A 189 -24.83 -12.61 -17.44
CA SER A 189 -24.03 -12.62 -16.21
C SER A 189 -24.89 -12.40 -14.96
N PHE A 190 -26.12 -11.88 -15.10
CA PHE A 190 -26.97 -11.49 -13.98
C PHE A 190 -27.29 -12.62 -12.99
N PRO A 191 -27.61 -13.86 -13.42
CA PRO A 191 -27.91 -14.94 -12.46
C PRO A 191 -26.73 -15.25 -11.53
N ARG A 192 -25.52 -15.37 -12.09
CA ARG A 192 -24.29 -15.64 -11.32
C ARG A 192 -23.92 -14.43 -10.46
N LEU A 193 -24.03 -13.23 -11.03
CA LEU A 193 -23.72 -11.99 -10.33
C LEU A 193 -24.67 -11.76 -9.15
N GLY A 194 -25.98 -11.95 -9.35
CA GLY A 194 -26.98 -11.87 -8.31
C GLY A 194 -26.72 -12.85 -7.16
N GLN A 195 -26.34 -14.09 -7.50
CA GLN A 195 -25.96 -15.08 -6.49
C GLN A 195 -24.70 -14.66 -5.72
N MET A 196 -23.66 -14.14 -6.40
CA MET A 196 -22.46 -13.62 -5.74
C MET A 196 -22.82 -12.51 -4.74
N ILE A 197 -23.68 -11.57 -5.12
CA ILE A 197 -24.08 -10.47 -4.24
C ILE A 197 -24.79 -10.97 -2.97
N LEU A 198 -25.58 -12.04 -3.07
CA LEU A 198 -26.22 -12.67 -1.90
C LEU A 198 -25.21 -13.44 -1.04
N ASP A 199 -24.34 -14.25 -1.67
CA ASP A 199 -23.33 -15.06 -0.97
C ASP A 199 -22.39 -14.19 -0.13
N TYR A 200 -22.01 -13.02 -0.63
CA TYR A 200 -21.11 -12.08 0.05
C TYR A 200 -21.82 -10.96 0.82
N ASP A 201 -23.12 -11.10 1.16
CA ASP A 201 -23.77 -10.17 2.10
C ASP A 201 -23.06 -10.21 3.48
N ALA A 202 -22.55 -11.37 3.89
CA ALA A 202 -21.65 -11.56 5.05
C ALA A 202 -20.27 -12.07 4.58
N PRO A 203 -19.39 -11.18 4.08
CA PRO A 203 -18.23 -11.57 3.27
C PRO A 203 -17.21 -12.41 4.04
N LEU A 204 -16.84 -12.07 5.28
CA LEU A 204 -15.90 -12.89 6.06
C LEU A 204 -16.41 -14.30 6.31
N LYS A 205 -17.72 -14.48 6.53
CA LYS A 205 -18.32 -15.79 6.72
C LYS A 205 -18.15 -16.64 5.45
N LYS A 206 -18.61 -16.11 4.31
CA LYS A 206 -18.49 -16.79 3.02
C LYS A 206 -17.04 -17.09 2.65
N LEU A 207 -16.13 -16.13 2.86
CA LEU A 207 -14.71 -16.32 2.60
C LEU A 207 -14.09 -17.39 3.51
N SER A 208 -14.42 -17.42 4.80
CA SER A 208 -13.90 -18.46 5.72
C SER A 208 -14.32 -19.87 5.30
N GLU A 209 -15.55 -20.03 4.79
CA GLU A 209 -16.05 -21.29 4.24
C GLU A 209 -15.36 -21.65 2.92
N GLU A 210 -15.14 -20.68 2.03
CA GLU A 210 -14.47 -20.86 0.73
C GLU A 210 -12.98 -21.22 0.88
N PHE A 211 -12.32 -20.76 1.95
CA PHE A 211 -10.91 -21.02 2.21
C PHE A 211 -10.61 -22.33 2.96
N LEU A 212 -11.63 -23.14 3.29
CA LEU A 212 -11.45 -24.47 3.88
C LEU A 212 -10.57 -25.44 3.05
N PRO A 213 -10.75 -25.58 1.71
CA PRO A 213 -9.85 -26.41 0.89
C PRO A 213 -8.42 -25.85 0.80
N HIS A 214 -8.25 -24.53 0.98
CA HIS A 214 -6.98 -23.82 0.79
C HIS A 214 -6.09 -23.77 2.05
N GLN A 215 -6.53 -24.38 3.16
CA GLN A 215 -5.89 -24.23 4.48
C GLN A 215 -4.42 -24.66 4.51
N LYS A 216 -4.03 -25.70 3.78
CA LYS A 216 -2.67 -26.25 3.85
C LYS A 216 -1.63 -25.26 3.30
N VAL A 217 -1.78 -24.82 2.05
CA VAL A 217 -0.85 -23.85 1.44
C VAL A 217 -0.92 -22.51 2.16
N PHE A 218 -2.13 -22.08 2.52
CA PHE A 218 -2.32 -20.80 3.20
C PHE A 218 -1.72 -20.77 4.61
N SER A 219 -1.87 -21.84 5.38
CA SER A 219 -1.26 -21.96 6.72
C SER A 219 0.26 -21.87 6.67
N SER A 220 0.91 -22.50 5.68
CA SER A 220 2.36 -22.41 5.47
C SER A 220 2.79 -20.96 5.28
N ALA A 221 2.12 -20.23 4.38
CA ALA A 221 2.40 -18.83 4.10
C ALA A 221 2.24 -17.96 5.36
N LEU A 222 1.13 -18.10 6.09
CA LEU A 222 0.85 -17.31 7.29
C LEU A 222 1.85 -17.58 8.41
N LEU A 223 2.20 -18.85 8.67
CA LEU A 223 3.15 -19.18 9.74
C LEU A 223 4.57 -18.70 9.44
N SER A 224 4.96 -18.61 8.16
CA SER A 224 6.26 -18.07 7.76
C SER A 224 6.45 -16.60 8.18
N LEU A 225 5.36 -15.84 8.29
CA LEU A 225 5.39 -14.43 8.71
C LEU A 225 5.97 -14.25 10.11
N TRP A 226 5.95 -15.28 10.96
CA TRP A 226 6.54 -15.24 12.29
C TRP A 226 8.03 -14.92 12.30
N GLN A 227 8.77 -15.28 11.24
CA GLN A 227 10.20 -15.00 11.15
C GLN A 227 10.49 -13.49 10.90
N VAL A 228 9.49 -12.73 10.44
CA VAL A 228 9.65 -11.33 10.02
C VAL A 228 8.82 -10.38 10.88
N TYR A 229 7.52 -10.63 11.01
CA TYR A 229 6.57 -9.69 11.57
C TYR A 229 6.88 -9.26 13.03
N PRO A 230 7.18 -10.16 13.99
CA PRO A 230 7.53 -9.76 15.35
C PRO A 230 8.76 -8.85 15.42
N ALA A 231 9.81 -9.15 14.64
CA ALA A 231 11.04 -8.35 14.57
C ALA A 231 10.84 -6.99 13.87
N ARG A 232 9.86 -6.90 12.97
CA ARG A 232 9.46 -5.64 12.34
C ARG A 232 8.54 -4.80 13.22
N ASN A 233 7.78 -5.42 14.12
CA ASN A 233 6.81 -4.75 14.99
C ASN A 233 7.34 -4.34 16.39
N LEU A 234 8.61 -3.94 16.47
CA LEU A 234 9.28 -3.56 17.74
C LEU A 234 8.94 -2.14 18.22
N THR A 235 9.19 -1.84 19.49
CA THR A 235 9.01 -0.49 20.05
C THR A 235 10.19 0.42 19.71
N ALA A 236 9.99 1.74 19.83
CA ALA A 236 11.06 2.71 19.66
C ALA A 236 12.24 2.49 20.63
N ASP A 237 11.98 2.01 21.86
CA ASP A 237 13.05 1.69 22.81
C ASP A 237 13.95 0.55 22.34
N HIS A 238 13.36 -0.48 21.74
CA HIS A 238 14.14 -1.56 21.12
C HIS A 238 14.94 -1.04 19.91
N TRP A 239 14.34 -0.18 19.07
CA TRP A 239 15.07 0.44 17.97
C TRP A 239 16.25 1.30 18.45
N ARG A 240 16.12 1.98 19.59
CA ARG A 240 17.21 2.73 20.22
C ARG A 240 18.31 1.80 20.75
N SER A 241 17.94 0.72 21.43
CA SER A 241 18.93 -0.25 21.95
C SER A 241 19.72 -0.94 20.85
N GLU A 242 19.07 -1.21 19.71
CA GLU A 242 19.72 -1.80 18.53
C GLU A 242 20.41 -0.77 17.63
N GLN A 243 20.30 0.53 17.95
CA GLN A 243 20.80 1.63 17.12
C GLN A 243 20.35 1.50 15.65
N LYS A 244 19.08 1.12 15.46
CA LYS A 244 18.50 0.83 14.13
C LYS A 244 18.67 2.03 13.20
N LEU A 245 19.06 1.79 11.94
CA LEU A 245 19.32 2.79 10.90
C LEU A 245 20.55 3.70 11.11
N SER A 246 21.29 3.59 12.22
CA SER A 246 22.47 4.43 12.43
C SER A 246 23.64 4.02 11.53
N LEU A 247 24.29 5.01 10.93
CA LEU A 247 25.53 4.83 10.16
C LEU A 247 26.80 5.01 11.01
N VAL A 248 26.67 5.63 12.18
CA VAL A 248 27.80 6.05 13.04
C VAL A 248 27.95 5.22 14.30
N SER A 249 27.01 4.30 14.57
CA SER A 249 27.08 3.34 15.68
C SER A 249 28.39 2.54 15.66
N ASN A 250 28.82 2.12 14.47
CA ASN A 250 30.11 1.45 14.26
C ASN A 250 30.80 2.00 13.01
N PRO A 251 31.66 3.03 13.14
CA PRO A 251 32.33 3.67 12.01
C PRO A 251 33.17 2.70 11.15
N ALA A 252 33.66 1.59 11.71
CA ALA A 252 34.41 0.58 10.97
C ALA A 252 33.56 -0.18 9.94
N LEU A 253 32.23 -0.13 10.07
CA LEU A 253 31.27 -0.76 9.13
C LEU A 253 30.72 0.24 8.10
N LEU A 254 31.18 1.50 8.10
CA LEU A 254 30.61 2.54 7.24
C LEU A 254 30.76 2.23 5.75
N LEU A 255 31.88 1.65 5.33
CA LEU A 255 32.12 1.26 3.92
C LEU A 255 31.57 -0.12 3.57
N LYS A 256 31.18 -0.94 4.57
CA LYS A 256 30.64 -2.27 4.31
C LYS A 256 29.20 -2.18 3.79
N PRO A 257 28.80 -3.00 2.81
CA PRO A 257 27.41 -3.04 2.39
C PRO A 257 26.50 -3.45 3.55
N SER A 258 25.35 -2.82 3.66
CA SER A 258 24.27 -3.26 4.54
C SER A 258 23.52 -4.40 3.85
N GLU A 259 23.65 -5.61 4.39
CA GLU A 259 23.03 -6.82 3.85
C GLU A 259 22.39 -7.67 4.96
N THR A 260 21.36 -8.44 4.60
CA THR A 260 20.74 -9.46 5.45
C THR A 260 20.43 -10.70 4.60
N ASN A 261 20.17 -11.84 5.24
CA ASN A 261 19.78 -13.06 4.53
C ASN A 261 18.35 -13.01 3.96
N THR A 262 17.61 -11.92 4.23
CA THR A 262 16.23 -11.72 3.82
C THR A 262 16.04 -10.28 3.35
N MET A 263 16.86 -9.84 2.39
CA MET A 263 16.91 -8.46 1.90
C MET A 263 15.53 -7.90 1.58
N SER A 264 14.73 -8.65 0.83
CA SER A 264 13.39 -8.20 0.41
C SER A 264 12.40 -8.10 1.57
N CYS A 265 12.60 -8.85 2.67
CA CYS A 265 11.75 -8.78 3.86
C CYS A 265 11.97 -7.50 4.68
N GLU A 266 13.14 -6.87 4.59
CA GLU A 266 13.50 -5.71 5.42
C GLU A 266 12.64 -4.48 5.13
N TYR A 267 12.14 -4.35 3.90
CA TYR A 267 11.36 -3.20 3.44
C TYR A 267 9.92 -3.54 3.04
N VAL A 268 9.41 -4.74 3.39
CA VAL A 268 7.97 -5.01 3.33
C VAL A 268 7.25 -4.07 4.30
N SER A 269 6.16 -3.44 3.85
CA SER A 269 5.35 -2.58 4.72
C SER A 269 4.80 -3.35 5.92
N LEU A 270 4.94 -2.79 7.12
CA LEU A 270 4.34 -3.30 8.34
C LEU A 270 2.82 -3.35 8.24
N GLU A 271 2.20 -2.37 7.58
CA GLU A 271 0.75 -2.38 7.32
C GLU A 271 0.34 -3.59 6.47
N CYS A 272 1.15 -3.96 5.48
CA CYS A 272 0.91 -5.13 4.65
C CYS A 272 1.00 -6.42 5.47
N LEU A 273 2.03 -6.55 6.30
CA LEU A 273 2.19 -7.68 7.23
C LEU A 273 1.00 -7.79 8.20
N GLU A 274 0.58 -6.67 8.79
CA GLU A 274 -0.58 -6.63 9.69
C GLU A 274 -1.87 -7.05 8.97
N ARG A 275 -2.09 -6.60 7.73
CA ARG A 275 -3.24 -7.01 6.91
C ARG A 275 -3.24 -8.51 6.62
N TRP A 276 -2.10 -9.06 6.23
CA TRP A 276 -1.96 -10.51 6.00
C TRP A 276 -2.26 -11.31 7.27
N VAL A 277 -1.75 -10.87 8.42
CA VAL A 277 -1.99 -11.54 9.72
C VAL A 277 -3.46 -11.42 10.15
N ILE A 278 -4.03 -10.21 10.12
CA ILE A 278 -5.40 -9.95 10.59
C ILE A 278 -6.42 -10.70 9.73
N PHE A 279 -6.39 -10.49 8.42
CA PHE A 279 -7.35 -11.14 7.51
C PHE A 279 -7.05 -12.63 7.36
N GLY A 280 -5.77 -13.02 7.28
CA GLY A 280 -5.39 -14.41 7.08
C GLY A 280 -5.83 -15.32 8.22
N PHE A 281 -5.60 -14.94 9.48
CA PHE A 281 -6.09 -15.72 10.61
C PHE A 281 -7.58 -15.54 10.88
N ALA A 282 -8.23 -14.47 10.40
CA ALA A 282 -9.69 -14.41 10.41
C ALA A 282 -10.30 -15.44 9.45
N LEU A 283 -9.71 -15.64 8.27
CA LEU A 283 -10.11 -16.68 7.32
C LEU A 283 -9.79 -18.10 7.82
N CYS A 284 -8.60 -18.29 8.38
CA CYS A 284 -8.12 -19.58 8.92
C CYS A 284 -8.22 -19.63 10.44
N HIS A 285 -9.36 -19.21 11.00
CA HIS A 285 -9.55 -19.03 12.44
C HIS A 285 -9.30 -20.30 13.28
N ASN A 286 -9.42 -21.48 12.68
CA ASN A 286 -9.08 -22.76 13.33
C ASN A 286 -7.60 -22.84 13.75
N MET A 287 -6.71 -22.20 13.00
CA MET A 287 -5.27 -22.16 13.30
C MET A 287 -4.93 -21.40 14.58
N LEU A 288 -5.82 -20.52 15.05
CA LEU A 288 -5.59 -19.75 16.27
C LEU A 288 -5.42 -20.64 17.51
N GLN A 289 -5.81 -21.93 17.44
CA GLN A 289 -5.50 -22.91 18.48
C GLN A 289 -3.99 -23.15 18.67
N GLN A 290 -3.18 -22.90 17.64
CA GLN A 290 -1.72 -22.98 17.71
C GLN A 290 -1.16 -21.72 18.37
N GLU A 291 -0.22 -21.90 19.30
CA GLU A 291 0.34 -20.80 20.11
C GLU A 291 1.00 -19.72 19.24
N GLN A 292 1.80 -20.13 18.25
CA GLN A 292 2.51 -19.22 17.35
C GLN A 292 1.55 -18.33 16.54
N ALA A 293 0.51 -18.94 15.95
CA ALA A 293 -0.53 -18.22 15.21
C ALA A 293 -1.31 -17.28 16.13
N SER A 294 -1.71 -17.74 17.32
CA SER A 294 -2.44 -16.94 18.30
C SER A 294 -1.63 -15.71 18.73
N LYS A 295 -0.33 -15.88 19.07
CA LYS A 295 0.54 -14.76 19.47
C LYS A 295 0.72 -13.73 18.36
N MET A 296 0.96 -14.18 17.14
CA MET A 296 1.12 -13.30 15.99
C MET A 296 -0.14 -12.47 15.74
N TRP A 297 -1.30 -13.13 15.82
CA TRP A 297 -2.60 -12.47 15.63
C TRP A 297 -2.87 -11.45 16.74
N VAL A 298 -2.61 -11.79 18.01
CA VAL A 298 -2.73 -10.86 19.14
C VAL A 298 -1.84 -9.64 18.94
N TYR A 299 -0.57 -9.79 18.55
CA TYR A 299 0.31 -8.65 18.28
C TYR A 299 -0.23 -7.71 17.19
N ALA A 300 -0.87 -8.25 16.15
CA ALA A 300 -1.52 -7.43 15.13
C ALA A 300 -2.77 -6.72 15.66
N LEU A 301 -3.61 -7.40 16.43
CA LEU A 301 -4.80 -6.80 17.04
C LEU A 301 -4.48 -5.74 18.11
N GLU A 302 -3.32 -5.83 18.77
CA GLU A 302 -2.87 -4.83 19.75
C GLU A 302 -2.19 -3.60 19.11
N SER A 303 -1.82 -3.68 17.83
CA SER A 303 -1.07 -2.61 17.13
C SER A 303 -1.95 -1.48 16.57
N GLY A 304 -3.26 -1.67 16.48
CA GLY A 304 -4.20 -0.65 16.03
C GLY A 304 -5.65 -1.13 16.14
N TRP A 305 -6.62 -0.20 16.01
CA TRP A 305 -8.06 -0.52 16.05
C TRP A 305 -8.75 -0.39 14.70
N VAL A 306 -8.08 0.19 13.71
CA VAL A 306 -8.52 0.23 12.33
C VAL A 306 -7.46 -0.31 11.38
N VAL A 307 -7.91 -1.00 10.35
CA VAL A 307 -7.07 -1.45 9.22
C VAL A 307 -7.64 -0.90 7.93
N ALA A 308 -6.77 -0.48 7.01
CA ALA A 308 -7.21 0.00 5.71
C ALA A 308 -7.73 -1.17 4.85
N LEU A 309 -8.91 -1.00 4.27
CA LEU A 309 -9.39 -1.83 3.18
C LEU A 309 -8.75 -1.38 1.87
N PHE A 310 -8.92 -0.08 1.59
CA PHE A 310 -8.37 0.60 0.43
C PHE A 310 -8.51 2.12 0.62
N ARG A 311 -7.41 2.87 0.46
CA ARG A 311 -7.36 4.33 0.65
C ARG A 311 -7.88 4.74 2.04
N ASP A 312 -8.87 5.62 2.11
CA ASP A 312 -9.49 6.10 3.35
C ASP A 312 -10.61 5.18 3.87
N GLU A 313 -10.96 4.10 3.18
CA GLU A 313 -11.93 3.14 3.67
C GLU A 313 -11.27 2.16 4.66
N VAL A 314 -11.79 2.12 5.89
CA VAL A 314 -11.22 1.30 6.97
C VAL A 314 -12.21 0.29 7.57
N ILE A 315 -11.69 -0.79 8.17
CA ILE A 315 -12.44 -1.68 9.05
C ILE A 315 -12.04 -1.40 10.49
N TYR A 316 -13.02 -1.25 11.38
CA TYR A 316 -12.84 -1.37 12.82
C TYR A 316 -12.62 -2.84 13.17
N ILE A 317 -11.35 -3.22 13.35
CA ILE A 317 -10.87 -4.61 13.33
C ILE A 317 -11.64 -5.44 14.36
N HIS A 318 -11.63 -4.99 15.60
CA HIS A 318 -12.12 -5.77 16.73
C HIS A 318 -13.63 -5.96 16.69
N SER A 319 -14.41 -4.92 16.38
CA SER A 319 -15.87 -5.06 16.29
C SER A 319 -16.27 -5.97 15.14
N TYR A 320 -15.58 -5.85 14.00
CA TYR A 320 -15.87 -6.64 12.82
C TYR A 320 -15.59 -8.14 13.03
N ILE A 321 -14.45 -8.46 13.66
CA ILE A 321 -14.07 -9.84 14.00
C ILE A 321 -14.99 -10.40 15.09
N GLN A 322 -15.36 -9.62 16.11
CA GLN A 322 -16.32 -10.05 17.14
C GLN A 322 -17.65 -10.46 16.52
N SER A 323 -18.24 -9.61 15.67
CA SER A 323 -19.51 -9.92 14.98
C SER A 323 -19.42 -11.17 14.10
N PHE A 324 -18.26 -11.43 13.50
CA PHE A 324 -18.03 -12.67 12.76
C PHE A 324 -17.98 -13.90 13.68
N PHE A 325 -17.21 -13.83 14.77
CA PHE A 325 -17.06 -14.93 15.73
C PHE A 325 -18.31 -15.21 16.55
N ASP A 326 -19.18 -14.22 16.79
CA ASP A 326 -20.49 -14.42 17.44
C ASP A 326 -21.34 -15.46 16.70
N GLY A 327 -21.16 -15.57 15.37
CA GLY A 327 -21.84 -16.56 14.54
C GLY A 327 -21.26 -17.98 14.62
N ILE A 328 -20.15 -18.20 15.34
CA ILE A 328 -19.44 -19.49 15.39
C ILE A 328 -19.51 -20.08 16.80
N LYS A 329 -20.10 -21.28 16.90
CA LYS A 329 -20.23 -21.99 18.18
C LYS A 329 -18.85 -22.31 18.78
N GLY A 330 -18.66 -21.98 20.06
CA GLY A 330 -17.42 -22.25 20.80
C GLY A 330 -16.37 -21.13 20.78
N TYR A 331 -16.65 -20.00 20.12
CA TYR A 331 -15.71 -18.87 19.98
C TYR A 331 -15.78 -17.83 21.10
N GLY A 332 -16.57 -18.06 22.17
CA GLY A 332 -16.73 -17.12 23.29
C GLY A 332 -15.41 -16.66 23.90
N LYS A 333 -14.44 -17.56 24.09
CA LYS A 333 -13.10 -17.20 24.58
C LYS A 333 -12.34 -16.26 23.63
N ARG A 334 -12.47 -16.48 22.31
CA ARG A 334 -11.82 -15.66 21.28
C ARG A 334 -12.45 -14.28 21.18
N ILE A 335 -13.76 -14.18 21.34
CA ILE A 335 -14.46 -12.89 21.42
C ILE A 335 -13.94 -12.07 22.61
N SER A 336 -13.77 -12.70 23.78
CA SER A 336 -13.17 -12.04 24.95
C SER A 336 -11.72 -11.60 24.68
N GLU A 337 -10.89 -12.44 24.07
CA GLU A 337 -9.50 -12.10 23.72
C GLU A 337 -9.42 -10.92 22.74
N VAL A 338 -10.28 -10.88 21.71
CA VAL A 338 -10.37 -9.76 20.76
C VAL A 338 -10.78 -8.47 21.48
N LYS A 339 -11.69 -8.57 22.45
CA LYS A 339 -12.10 -7.44 23.28
C LYS A 339 -10.95 -6.93 24.15
N ASP A 340 -10.13 -7.81 24.72
CA ASP A 340 -8.94 -7.41 25.49
C ASP A 340 -7.89 -6.75 24.60
N CYS A 341 -7.65 -7.29 23.39
CA CYS A 341 -6.78 -6.67 22.40
C CYS A 341 -7.25 -5.26 22.01
N TYR A 342 -8.56 -5.04 21.88
CA TYR A 342 -9.11 -3.70 21.62
C TYR A 342 -8.77 -2.72 22.73
N HIS A 343 -8.96 -3.13 23.99
CA HIS A 343 -8.62 -2.27 25.14
C HIS A 343 -7.12 -1.96 25.17
N HIS A 344 -6.26 -2.94 24.87
CA HIS A 344 -4.83 -2.73 24.77
C HIS A 344 -4.49 -1.72 23.66
N ALA A 345 -5.01 -1.93 22.45
CA ALA A 345 -4.73 -1.09 21.29
C ALA A 345 -5.11 0.37 21.57
N VAL A 346 -6.31 0.61 22.09
CA VAL A 346 -6.79 1.97 22.43
C VAL A 346 -5.92 2.63 23.50
N GLN A 347 -5.39 1.87 24.46
CA GLN A 347 -4.57 2.43 25.55
C GLN A 347 -3.11 2.66 25.17
N LYS A 348 -2.51 1.79 24.36
CA LYS A 348 -1.04 1.73 24.18
C LYS A 348 -0.55 1.98 22.76
N ALA A 349 -1.35 1.72 21.73
CA ALA A 349 -0.89 1.82 20.35
C ALA A 349 -0.52 3.28 19.99
N GLY A 350 -1.36 4.26 20.36
CA GLY A 350 -1.09 5.68 20.11
C GLY A 350 0.29 6.13 20.62
N HIS A 351 0.61 5.78 21.87
CA HIS A 351 1.92 6.07 22.47
C HIS A 351 3.06 5.35 21.72
N LYS A 352 2.91 4.05 21.43
CA LYS A 352 3.91 3.25 20.71
C LYS A 352 4.28 3.90 19.36
N HIS A 353 3.27 4.24 18.56
CA HIS A 353 3.46 4.85 17.24
C HIS A 353 4.01 6.27 17.33
N ARG A 354 3.60 7.06 18.32
CA ARG A 354 4.19 8.38 18.57
C ARG A 354 5.68 8.31 18.89
N GLU A 355 6.10 7.36 19.72
CA GLU A 355 7.54 7.19 20.03
C GLU A 355 8.34 6.69 18.83
N ARG A 356 7.75 5.85 17.97
CA ARG A 356 8.36 5.45 16.70
C ARG A 356 8.59 6.63 15.77
N ARG A 357 7.59 7.51 15.59
CA ARG A 357 7.75 8.75 14.80
C ARG A 357 8.85 9.65 15.34
N LYS A 358 8.96 9.80 16.67
CA LYS A 358 10.08 10.53 17.30
C LYS A 358 11.44 9.92 16.97
N PHE A 359 11.57 8.60 17.09
CA PHE A 359 12.80 7.90 16.72
C PHE A 359 13.17 8.12 15.25
N LEU A 360 12.19 7.92 14.35
CA LEU A 360 12.38 8.02 12.91
C LEU A 360 12.77 9.43 12.47
N ARG A 361 12.25 10.49 13.09
CA ARG A 361 12.70 11.86 12.82
C ARG A 361 14.21 12.02 13.02
N THR A 362 14.72 11.55 14.16
CA THR A 362 16.16 11.62 14.44
C THR A 362 16.96 10.72 13.51
N ALA A 363 16.51 9.49 13.29
CA ALA A 363 17.22 8.52 12.47
C ALA A 363 17.30 8.93 10.99
N LEU A 364 16.18 9.37 10.39
CA LEU A 364 16.16 9.81 8.99
C LEU A 364 16.92 11.12 8.80
N LYS A 365 16.90 12.02 9.78
CA LYS A 365 17.73 13.23 9.77
C LYS A 365 19.22 12.92 9.78
N GLU A 366 19.68 12.04 10.68
CA GLU A 366 21.08 11.60 10.72
C GLU A 366 21.47 10.97 9.38
N LEU A 367 20.63 10.06 8.86
CA LEU A 367 20.86 9.40 7.58
C LEU A 367 20.96 10.41 6.42
N GLY A 368 20.01 11.34 6.32
CA GLY A 368 19.99 12.37 5.29
C GLY A 368 21.21 13.29 5.32
N LEU A 369 21.62 13.73 6.52
CA LEU A 369 22.81 14.58 6.69
C LEU A 369 24.11 13.87 6.27
N ILE A 370 24.31 12.62 6.71
CA ILE A 370 25.52 11.85 6.39
C ILE A 370 25.57 11.53 4.89
N LEU A 371 24.44 11.13 4.28
CA LEU A 371 24.39 10.82 2.85
C LEU A 371 24.51 12.07 1.97
N THR A 372 24.11 13.23 2.47
CA THR A 372 24.36 14.52 1.79
C THR A 372 25.84 14.87 1.79
N ASP A 373 26.53 14.66 2.92
CA ASP A 373 27.97 14.90 3.07
C ASP A 373 28.80 13.89 2.26
N GLN A 374 28.40 12.61 2.29
CA GLN A 374 29.08 11.50 1.59
C GLN A 374 28.13 10.73 0.67
N PRO A 375 27.80 11.27 -0.52
CA PRO A 375 26.88 10.62 -1.46
C PRO A 375 27.33 9.22 -1.92
N GLY A 376 28.63 8.93 -1.88
CA GLY A 376 29.18 7.60 -2.19
C GLY A 376 28.63 6.49 -1.30
N LEU A 377 28.14 6.81 -0.10
CA LEU A 377 27.52 5.84 0.81
C LEU A 377 26.14 5.36 0.34
N LEU A 378 25.51 6.04 -0.62
CA LEU A 378 24.24 5.61 -1.21
C LEU A 378 24.33 4.23 -1.86
N GLY A 379 25.52 3.82 -2.33
CA GLY A 379 25.78 2.46 -2.80
C GLY A 379 25.68 1.43 -1.67
N PRO A 380 26.66 1.36 -0.74
CA PRO A 380 26.68 0.34 0.31
C PRO A 380 25.54 0.45 1.31
N LYS A 381 24.88 1.60 1.48
CA LYS A 381 23.82 1.82 2.49
C LYS A 381 22.42 1.93 1.91
N ALA A 382 22.22 1.60 0.64
CA ALA A 382 20.92 1.68 -0.03
C ALA A 382 19.80 1.01 0.77
N LEU A 383 20.06 -0.19 1.31
CA LEU A 383 19.09 -0.95 2.09
C LEU A 383 18.52 -0.14 3.27
N LEU A 384 19.37 0.56 4.03
CA LEU A 384 18.94 1.33 5.19
C LEU A 384 18.03 2.50 4.81
N ILE A 385 18.23 3.09 3.62
CA ILE A 385 17.38 4.15 3.08
C ILE A 385 15.97 3.63 2.87
N PHE A 386 15.83 2.49 2.18
CA PHE A 386 14.52 1.90 1.88
C PHE A 386 13.81 1.36 3.12
N ILE A 387 14.55 0.82 4.10
CA ILE A 387 14.00 0.47 5.42
C ILE A 387 13.47 1.73 6.11
N GLY A 388 14.29 2.78 6.22
CA GLY A 388 13.92 4.02 6.90
C GLY A 388 12.70 4.71 6.27
N LEU A 389 12.69 4.79 4.94
CA LEU A 389 11.56 5.29 4.15
C LEU A 389 10.29 4.47 4.40
N CYS A 390 10.39 3.14 4.34
CA CYS A 390 9.24 2.24 4.58
C CYS A 390 8.67 2.41 5.99
N TYR A 391 9.54 2.48 7.01
CA TYR A 391 9.12 2.64 8.39
C TYR A 391 8.43 3.99 8.61
N ALA A 392 9.00 5.06 8.04
CA ALA A 392 8.39 6.39 8.13
C ALA A 392 7.03 6.45 7.42
N ARG A 393 6.93 5.88 6.21
CA ARG A 393 5.66 5.76 5.46
C ARG A 393 4.60 5.03 6.27
N ASP A 394 4.94 3.88 6.84
CA ASP A 394 3.99 3.07 7.63
C ASP A 394 3.49 3.83 8.86
N GLU A 395 4.34 4.57 9.55
CA GLU A 395 3.94 5.39 10.70
C GLU A 395 3.10 6.62 10.31
N VAL A 396 3.35 7.22 9.13
CA VAL A 396 2.50 8.28 8.57
C VAL A 396 1.12 7.71 8.25
N PHE A 397 1.05 6.59 7.53
CA PHE A 397 -0.21 5.94 7.16
C PHE A 397 -1.00 5.52 8.40
N TRP A 398 -0.30 4.98 9.43
CA TRP A 398 -0.92 4.63 10.69
C TRP A 398 -1.54 5.85 11.36
N LEU A 399 -0.82 6.97 11.43
CA LEU A 399 -1.33 8.19 12.03
C LEU A 399 -2.57 8.72 11.28
N LEU A 400 -2.53 8.77 9.94
CA LEU A 400 -3.64 9.30 9.14
C LEU A 400 -4.95 8.56 9.41
N ARG A 401 -4.94 7.23 9.29
CA ARG A 401 -6.15 6.42 9.46
C ARG A 401 -6.69 6.45 10.89
N HIS A 402 -5.81 6.45 11.90
CA HIS A 402 -6.22 6.46 13.31
C HIS A 402 -6.65 7.85 13.80
N ASN A 403 -6.08 8.93 13.24
CA ASN A 403 -6.51 10.29 13.51
C ASN A 403 -7.92 10.56 12.94
N ASP A 404 -8.20 10.08 11.73
CA ASP A 404 -9.51 10.21 11.09
C ASP A 404 -10.58 9.29 11.71
N ASN A 405 -10.16 8.19 12.34
CA ASN A 405 -11.04 7.19 12.95
C ASN A 405 -10.71 6.96 14.43
N PRO A 406 -10.86 7.98 15.30
CA PRO A 406 -10.55 7.84 16.71
C PRO A 406 -11.55 6.89 17.41
N PRO A 407 -11.17 6.20 18.49
CA PRO A 407 -12.09 5.33 19.22
C PRO A 407 -13.16 6.16 19.93
N GLN A 408 -14.41 5.68 19.92
CA GLN A 408 -15.60 6.41 20.41
C GLN A 408 -15.54 6.90 21.89
N LYS A 409 -14.61 6.38 22.70
CA LYS A 409 -14.50 6.68 24.15
C LYS A 409 -13.20 7.39 24.56
N VAL A 410 -12.38 7.86 23.61
CA VAL A 410 -11.14 8.54 23.97
C VAL A 410 -11.42 9.98 24.42
N LYS A 411 -11.10 10.27 25.69
CA LYS A 411 -10.97 11.63 26.24
C LYS A 411 -9.55 11.79 26.80
N GLY A 412 -8.92 12.95 26.60
CA GLY A 412 -7.61 13.27 27.18
C GLY A 412 -6.40 12.71 26.39
N LYS A 413 -5.38 12.21 27.11
CA LYS A 413 -4.01 11.93 26.63
C LYS A 413 -3.88 11.09 25.35
N THR A 414 -4.77 10.13 25.12
CA THR A 414 -4.75 9.29 23.90
C THR A 414 -5.14 10.08 22.65
N ALA A 415 -5.97 11.13 22.76
CA ALA A 415 -6.29 12.01 21.64
C ALA A 415 -5.06 12.85 21.22
N ASP A 416 -4.24 13.27 22.19
CA ASP A 416 -3.00 14.01 21.93
C ASP A 416 -1.96 13.16 21.20
N ASP A 417 -1.89 11.85 21.50
CA ASP A 417 -0.95 10.94 20.82
C ASP A 417 -1.30 10.70 19.33
N LEU A 418 -2.55 10.99 18.93
CA LEU A 418 -3.04 10.95 17.55
C LEU A 418 -2.80 12.25 16.77
N VAL A 419 -2.15 13.25 17.38
CA VAL A 419 -1.76 14.49 16.71
C VAL A 419 -0.24 14.67 16.85
N ASP A 420 0.46 14.77 15.72
CA ASP A 420 1.91 14.96 15.72
C ASP A 420 2.29 16.32 15.12
N ARG A 421 2.54 17.30 15.98
CA ARG A 421 2.97 18.65 15.56
C ARG A 421 4.33 18.68 14.87
N GLN A 422 5.12 17.61 15.02
CA GLN A 422 6.44 17.45 14.39
C GLN A 422 6.39 16.51 13.19
N LEU A 423 5.19 16.13 12.71
CA LEU A 423 5.05 15.38 11.47
C LEU A 423 5.74 16.07 10.28
N PRO A 424 5.72 17.41 10.11
CA PRO A 424 6.40 18.09 8.99
C PRO A 424 7.88 17.74 8.88
N GLU A 425 8.60 17.66 10.02
CA GLU A 425 10.00 17.23 10.07
C GLU A 425 10.22 15.83 9.50
N LEU A 426 9.35 14.87 9.86
CA LEU A 426 9.46 13.51 9.35
C LEU A 426 9.21 13.47 7.83
N LEU A 427 8.17 14.15 7.37
CA LEU A 427 7.82 14.24 5.95
C LEU A 427 8.96 14.87 5.12
N PHE A 428 9.59 15.91 5.66
CA PHE A 428 10.72 16.56 5.00
C PHE A 428 11.92 15.62 4.85
N HIS A 429 12.31 14.90 5.91
CA HIS A 429 13.44 13.98 5.81
C HIS A 429 13.17 12.77 4.90
N MET A 430 11.90 12.35 4.75
CA MET A 430 11.53 11.39 3.71
C MET A 430 11.78 11.95 2.29
N GLU A 431 11.35 13.19 2.02
CA GLU A 431 11.59 13.84 0.72
C GLU A 431 13.08 14.12 0.47
N GLU A 432 13.85 14.46 1.51
CA GLU A 432 15.30 14.64 1.42
C GLU A 432 16.00 13.35 0.96
N LEU A 433 15.68 12.20 1.58
CA LEU A 433 16.22 10.91 1.18
C LEU A 433 15.80 10.53 -0.25
N ARG A 434 14.54 10.76 -0.63
CA ARG A 434 14.06 10.55 -2.01
C ARG A 434 14.82 11.42 -3.01
N ALA A 435 15.08 12.68 -2.67
CA ALA A 435 15.85 13.59 -3.50
C ALA A 435 17.31 13.13 -3.65
N LEU A 436 17.94 12.62 -2.59
CA LEU A 436 19.30 12.07 -2.66
C LEU A 436 19.39 10.85 -3.59
N VAL A 437 18.44 9.91 -3.48
CA VAL A 437 18.38 8.74 -4.37
C VAL A 437 18.23 9.15 -5.83
N ARG A 438 17.34 10.11 -6.14
CA ARG A 438 17.17 10.62 -7.51
C ARG A 438 18.41 11.35 -8.03
N LYS A 439 18.98 12.23 -7.20
CA LYS A 439 20.11 13.09 -7.58
C LYS A 439 21.37 12.27 -7.85
N TYR A 440 21.59 11.22 -7.07
CA TYR A 440 22.80 10.39 -7.14
C TYR A 440 22.50 8.96 -7.62
N SER A 441 21.47 8.78 -8.44
CA SER A 441 21.07 7.48 -8.99
C SER A 441 22.23 6.77 -9.71
N GLN A 442 23.03 7.51 -10.49
CA GLN A 442 24.22 6.97 -11.16
C GLN A 442 25.28 6.42 -10.18
N VAL A 443 25.41 6.99 -8.98
CA VAL A 443 26.34 6.48 -7.95
C VAL A 443 25.88 5.11 -7.46
N MET A 444 24.57 4.95 -7.24
CA MET A 444 23.97 3.67 -6.86
C MET A 444 24.08 2.65 -8.00
N GLN A 445 23.72 3.04 -9.23
CA GLN A 445 23.83 2.20 -10.42
C GLN A 445 25.26 1.69 -10.62
N ARG A 446 26.26 2.58 -10.58
CA ARG A 446 27.68 2.22 -10.70
C ARG A 446 28.09 1.19 -9.66
N TYR A 447 27.75 1.44 -8.38
CA TYR A 447 28.07 0.53 -7.28
C TYR A 447 27.47 -0.86 -7.48
N TYR A 448 26.16 -0.93 -7.79
CA TYR A 448 25.47 -2.22 -7.93
C TYR A 448 25.75 -2.96 -9.24
N VAL A 449 26.10 -2.26 -10.32
CA VAL A 449 26.65 -2.88 -11.54
C VAL A 449 27.97 -3.58 -11.23
N GLN A 450 28.88 -2.92 -10.50
CA GLN A 450 30.14 -3.54 -10.07
C GLN A 450 29.91 -4.71 -9.11
N TYR A 451 28.93 -4.60 -8.22
CA TYR A 451 28.59 -5.68 -7.29
C TYR A 451 28.07 -6.90 -8.06
N LEU A 452 27.11 -6.70 -8.97
CA LEU A 452 26.49 -7.75 -9.76
C LEU A 452 27.50 -8.50 -10.63
N SER A 453 28.35 -7.79 -11.38
CA SER A 453 29.31 -8.44 -12.28
C SER A 453 30.59 -8.92 -11.60
N GLY A 454 31.06 -8.20 -10.57
CA GLY A 454 32.33 -8.50 -9.90
C GLY A 454 32.22 -9.53 -8.77
N PHE A 455 31.09 -9.58 -8.05
CA PHE A 455 30.91 -10.52 -6.94
C PHE A 455 29.73 -11.46 -7.18
N ASP A 456 28.54 -10.93 -7.48
CA ASP A 456 27.33 -11.77 -7.45
C ASP A 456 27.34 -12.85 -8.52
N ALA A 457 27.73 -12.48 -9.75
CA ALA A 457 27.83 -13.43 -10.86
C ALA A 457 28.84 -14.56 -10.55
N VAL A 458 29.98 -14.23 -9.95
CA VAL A 458 31.02 -15.21 -9.59
C VAL A 458 30.51 -16.17 -8.52
N ALA A 459 29.92 -15.63 -7.46
CA ALA A 459 29.37 -16.42 -6.36
C ALA A 459 28.18 -17.29 -6.81
N LEU A 460 27.27 -16.76 -7.62
CA LEU A 460 26.15 -17.52 -8.18
C LEU A 460 26.65 -18.68 -9.05
N ASN A 461 27.65 -18.43 -9.92
CA ASN A 461 28.23 -19.49 -10.75
C ASN A 461 28.83 -20.63 -9.90
N LEU A 462 29.55 -20.28 -8.83
CA LEU A 462 30.08 -21.28 -7.89
C LEU A 462 28.97 -22.08 -7.19
N MET A 463 27.88 -21.41 -6.77
CA MET A 463 26.73 -22.09 -6.18
C MET A 463 26.07 -23.04 -7.18
N ILE A 464 25.88 -22.63 -8.44
CA ILE A 464 25.30 -23.45 -9.52
C ILE A 464 26.16 -24.70 -9.76
N GLN A 465 27.49 -24.56 -9.83
CA GLN A 465 28.41 -25.69 -10.05
C GLN A 465 28.38 -26.74 -8.93
N ASN A 466 28.01 -26.34 -7.71
CA ASN A 466 27.91 -27.22 -6.56
C ASN A 466 26.55 -27.93 -6.43
N LEU A 467 25.58 -27.64 -7.30
CA LEU A 467 24.28 -28.29 -7.29
C LEU A 467 24.40 -29.75 -7.76
N GLN A 468 23.99 -30.70 -6.92
CA GLN A 468 24.06 -32.14 -7.23
C GLN A 468 23.01 -32.60 -8.25
N VAL A 469 21.86 -31.92 -8.28
CA VAL A 469 20.75 -32.16 -9.19
C VAL A 469 20.32 -30.81 -9.74
N ASN A 470 20.29 -30.66 -11.05
CA ASN A 470 19.85 -29.43 -11.70
C ASN A 470 19.12 -29.78 -13.01
N PRO A 471 17.78 -29.78 -13.02
CA PRO A 471 17.02 -30.06 -14.23
C PRO A 471 17.24 -28.95 -15.29
N ASP A 472 17.02 -29.30 -16.56
CA ASP A 472 17.42 -28.44 -17.70
C ASP A 472 16.76 -27.06 -17.68
N ASP A 473 15.47 -26.97 -17.37
CA ASP A 473 14.71 -25.70 -17.36
C ASP A 473 15.20 -24.74 -16.26
N GLU A 474 15.40 -25.24 -15.04
CA GLU A 474 15.94 -24.48 -13.91
C GLU A 474 17.38 -24.03 -14.19
N ASN A 475 18.20 -24.91 -14.79
CA ASN A 475 19.56 -24.58 -15.15
C ASN A 475 19.65 -23.47 -16.20
N ILE A 476 18.74 -23.46 -17.18
CA ILE A 476 18.64 -22.40 -18.18
C ILE A 476 18.38 -21.05 -17.49
N ILE A 477 17.43 -21.00 -16.55
CA ILE A 477 17.14 -19.78 -15.79
C ILE A 477 18.36 -19.35 -14.98
N LEU A 478 18.92 -20.24 -14.15
CA LEU A 478 20.07 -19.92 -13.30
C LEU A 478 21.28 -19.43 -14.09
N SER A 479 21.57 -20.08 -15.22
CA SER A 479 22.64 -19.67 -16.15
C SER A 479 22.36 -18.32 -16.81
N SER A 480 21.09 -18.06 -17.17
CA SER A 480 20.66 -16.77 -17.73
C SER A 480 20.82 -15.63 -16.72
N LEU A 481 20.42 -15.84 -15.45
CA LEU A 481 20.62 -14.87 -14.37
C LEU A 481 22.12 -14.57 -14.18
N CYS A 482 22.94 -15.60 -14.11
CA CYS A 482 24.39 -15.47 -13.97
C CYS A 482 25.03 -14.71 -15.14
N SER A 483 24.69 -15.09 -16.38
CA SER A 483 25.20 -14.44 -17.60
C SER A 483 24.78 -12.96 -17.66
N THR A 484 23.51 -12.68 -17.34
CA THR A 484 22.99 -11.30 -17.31
C THR A 484 23.77 -10.43 -16.33
N ALA A 485 24.04 -10.93 -15.12
CA ALA A 485 24.84 -10.20 -14.13
C ALA A 485 26.31 -10.05 -14.55
N ALA A 486 26.92 -11.09 -15.12
CA ALA A 486 28.33 -11.10 -15.52
C ALA A 486 28.64 -10.12 -16.68
N ASN A 487 27.68 -9.90 -17.58
CA ASN A 487 27.87 -9.03 -18.74
C ASN A 487 27.79 -7.53 -18.41
N LEU A 488 27.45 -7.17 -17.17
CA LEU A 488 27.35 -5.78 -16.74
C LEU A 488 28.72 -5.15 -16.53
N ASN A 489 28.85 -3.89 -16.95
CA ASN A 489 30.08 -3.14 -16.74
C ASN A 489 29.81 -1.65 -16.50
N VAL A 490 30.77 -0.98 -15.85
CA VAL A 490 30.65 0.43 -15.44
C VAL A 490 30.48 1.38 -16.64
N LYS A 491 31.03 1.03 -17.80
CA LYS A 491 30.94 1.87 -19.00
C LYS A 491 29.48 2.07 -19.43
N GLN A 492 28.63 1.06 -19.26
CA GLN A 492 27.19 1.17 -19.54
C GLN A 492 26.52 2.25 -18.67
N VAL A 493 26.96 2.42 -17.42
CA VAL A 493 26.47 3.48 -16.53
C VAL A 493 27.00 4.84 -16.97
N GLU A 494 28.28 4.93 -17.34
CA GLU A 494 28.91 6.16 -17.84
C GLU A 494 28.27 6.63 -19.16
N ASP A 495 27.89 5.69 -20.02
CA ASP A 495 27.21 5.92 -21.29
C ASP A 495 25.69 6.16 -21.14
N ASN A 496 25.16 6.13 -19.91
CA ASN A 496 23.72 6.26 -19.60
C ASN A 496 22.83 5.25 -20.34
N GLU A 497 23.28 4.00 -20.45
CA GLU A 497 22.45 2.92 -21.00
C GLU A 497 21.20 2.69 -20.15
N LEU A 498 20.10 2.37 -20.82
CA LEU A 498 18.86 1.98 -20.15
C LEU A 498 18.92 0.50 -19.80
N PHE A 499 19.07 0.20 -18.51
CA PHE A 499 19.00 -1.15 -17.98
C PHE A 499 17.54 -1.64 -17.88
N ASP A 500 17.33 -2.94 -18.07
CA ASP A 500 16.03 -3.59 -17.88
C ASP A 500 16.21 -5.00 -17.33
N PHE A 501 15.92 -5.17 -16.04
CA PHE A 501 16.01 -6.44 -15.31
C PHE A 501 14.63 -7.01 -14.98
N ARG A 502 13.56 -6.56 -15.65
CA ARG A 502 12.22 -7.12 -15.45
C ARG A 502 12.17 -8.61 -15.76
N ALA A 503 12.86 -9.04 -16.82
CA ALA A 503 12.99 -10.46 -17.17
C ALA A 503 13.72 -11.24 -16.07
N PHE A 504 14.87 -10.73 -15.59
CA PHE A 504 15.63 -11.33 -14.49
C PHE A 504 14.75 -11.57 -13.25
N ARG A 505 14.02 -10.54 -12.81
CA ARG A 505 13.14 -10.63 -11.63
C ARG A 505 11.96 -11.58 -11.86
N LEU A 506 11.38 -11.58 -13.06
CA LEU A 506 10.29 -12.50 -13.40
C LEU A 506 10.76 -13.95 -13.48
N ASP A 507 11.96 -14.20 -14.00
CA ASP A 507 12.54 -15.54 -14.08
C ASP A 507 12.90 -16.07 -12.69
N TRP A 508 13.35 -15.21 -11.77
CA TRP A 508 13.46 -15.60 -10.36
C TRP A 508 12.12 -16.00 -9.76
N PHE A 509 11.06 -15.23 -10.03
CA PHE A 509 9.72 -15.57 -9.56
C PHE A 509 9.19 -16.88 -10.21
N ARG A 510 9.45 -17.10 -11.50
CA ARG A 510 9.15 -18.37 -12.17
C ARG A 510 9.88 -19.54 -11.51
N LEU A 511 11.18 -19.38 -11.26
CA LEU A 511 12.00 -20.39 -10.61
C LEU A 511 11.42 -20.74 -9.23
N GLN A 512 11.10 -19.75 -8.39
CA GLN A 512 10.40 -19.99 -7.12
C GLN A 512 9.13 -20.82 -7.31
N SER A 513 8.32 -20.54 -8.34
CA SER A 513 7.09 -21.29 -8.60
C SER A 513 7.33 -22.75 -9.01
N TYR A 514 8.41 -23.02 -9.75
CA TYR A 514 8.76 -24.37 -10.19
C TYR A 514 9.35 -25.20 -9.04
N THR A 515 10.13 -24.57 -8.18
CA THR A 515 10.96 -25.24 -7.18
C THR A 515 10.31 -25.32 -5.80
N SER A 516 9.11 -24.75 -5.63
CA SER A 516 8.36 -24.74 -4.35
C SER A 516 7.21 -25.77 -4.31
N VAL A 517 7.10 -26.62 -5.34
CA VAL A 517 6.10 -27.71 -5.40
C VAL A 517 6.59 -28.94 -4.64
N ALA A 518 5.67 -29.67 -3.99
CA ALA A 518 6.02 -30.77 -3.08
C ALA A 518 6.81 -31.94 -3.71
N LYS A 519 6.76 -32.12 -5.03
CA LYS A 519 7.48 -33.18 -5.76
C LYS A 519 8.49 -32.62 -6.77
N SER A 520 9.04 -31.42 -6.50
CA SER A 520 10.06 -30.84 -7.37
C SER A 520 11.32 -31.71 -7.37
N ALA A 521 11.93 -31.89 -8.54
CA ALA A 521 13.26 -32.49 -8.65
C ALA A 521 14.35 -31.55 -8.08
N PHE A 522 14.08 -30.25 -8.06
CA PHE A 522 14.91 -29.21 -7.45
C PHE A 522 14.10 -28.45 -6.40
N ASN A 523 14.30 -28.77 -5.12
CA ASN A 523 13.53 -28.18 -4.03
C ASN A 523 14.24 -26.98 -3.41
N LEU A 524 13.60 -25.82 -3.45
CA LEU A 524 14.18 -24.59 -2.92
C LEU A 524 14.40 -24.63 -1.40
N VAL A 525 13.61 -25.41 -0.67
CA VAL A 525 13.74 -25.57 0.79
C VAL A 525 15.11 -26.18 1.15
N GLU A 526 15.61 -27.08 0.31
CA GLU A 526 16.93 -27.71 0.46
C GLU A 526 18.07 -26.79 -0.02
N GLN A 527 17.74 -25.76 -0.80
CA GLN A 527 18.69 -24.81 -1.41
C GLN A 527 18.50 -23.39 -0.85
N ARG A 528 18.33 -23.27 0.48
CA ARG A 528 18.02 -21.99 1.14
C ARG A 528 19.07 -20.92 0.90
N GLU A 529 20.36 -21.26 0.94
CA GLU A 529 21.45 -20.30 0.71
C GLU A 529 21.39 -19.71 -0.70
N LEU A 530 21.12 -20.53 -1.72
CA LEU A 530 20.94 -20.09 -3.10
C LEU A 530 19.73 -19.14 -3.21
N ALA A 531 18.61 -19.48 -2.57
CA ALA A 531 17.41 -18.65 -2.61
C ALA A 531 17.64 -17.26 -1.98
N GLN A 532 18.29 -17.22 -0.82
CA GLN A 532 18.65 -15.98 -0.13
C GLN A 532 19.65 -15.14 -0.95
N PHE A 533 20.58 -15.82 -1.62
CA PHE A 533 21.54 -15.16 -2.50
C PHE A 533 20.88 -14.52 -3.72
N ILE A 534 19.97 -15.23 -4.39
CA ILE A 534 19.24 -14.68 -5.55
C ILE A 534 18.28 -13.56 -5.11
N ASP A 535 17.64 -13.66 -3.93
CA ASP A 535 16.85 -12.55 -3.37
C ASP A 535 17.69 -11.27 -3.19
N LYS A 536 18.92 -11.42 -2.69
CA LYS A 536 19.88 -10.32 -2.60
C LYS A 536 20.23 -9.75 -3.99
N MET A 537 20.50 -10.61 -4.97
CA MET A 537 20.74 -10.17 -6.35
C MET A 537 19.54 -9.41 -6.92
N VAL A 538 18.31 -9.85 -6.63
CA VAL A 538 17.11 -9.13 -7.06
C VAL A 538 17.05 -7.73 -6.48
N PHE A 539 17.38 -7.55 -5.20
CA PHE A 539 17.53 -6.21 -4.62
C PHE A 539 18.60 -5.41 -5.36
N HIS A 540 19.77 -6.00 -5.65
CA HIS A 540 20.84 -5.32 -6.40
C HIS A 540 20.38 -4.88 -7.80
N THR A 541 19.63 -5.71 -8.53
CA THR A 541 19.07 -5.30 -9.85
C THR A 541 18.14 -4.10 -9.72
N LYS A 542 17.30 -4.05 -8.66
CA LYS A 542 16.39 -2.91 -8.43
C LYS A 542 17.14 -1.60 -8.21
N MET A 543 18.37 -1.65 -7.66
CA MET A 543 19.21 -0.48 -7.47
C MET A 543 19.82 0.06 -8.77
N VAL A 544 19.71 -0.70 -9.86
CA VAL A 544 20.19 -0.31 -11.18
C VAL A 544 19.05 0.23 -12.06
N ASP A 545 17.96 -0.52 -12.23
CA ASP A 545 16.90 -0.19 -13.21
C ASP A 545 15.56 0.24 -12.59
N ASN A 546 15.38 0.10 -11.27
CA ASN A 546 14.06 0.17 -10.63
C ASN A 546 14.00 1.12 -9.41
N LEU A 547 14.90 2.12 -9.36
CA LEU A 547 15.01 3.07 -8.25
C LEU A 547 13.72 3.88 -8.03
N ASP A 548 13.06 4.31 -9.10
CA ASP A 548 11.80 5.07 -9.00
C ASP A 548 10.66 4.23 -8.39
N GLU A 549 10.50 2.99 -8.85
CA GLU A 549 9.45 2.10 -8.39
C GLU A 549 9.67 1.66 -6.93
N ILE A 550 10.90 1.33 -6.53
CA ILE A 550 11.17 0.99 -5.12
C ILE A 550 11.00 2.21 -4.20
N MET A 551 11.33 3.42 -4.66
CA MET A 551 11.02 4.63 -3.91
C MET A 551 9.50 4.84 -3.75
N VAL A 552 8.70 4.55 -4.78
CA VAL A 552 7.23 4.58 -4.68
C VAL A 552 6.76 3.51 -3.69
N GLU A 553 7.24 2.27 -3.82
CA GLU A 553 6.91 1.15 -2.94
C GLU A 553 7.14 1.47 -1.46
N THR A 554 8.27 2.11 -1.13
CA THR A 554 8.68 2.35 0.27
C THR A 554 8.31 3.72 0.81
N SER A 555 7.95 4.72 -0.01
CA SER A 555 7.73 6.09 0.47
C SER A 555 6.66 6.89 -0.24
N ASP A 556 5.80 6.24 -1.02
CA ASP A 556 4.64 6.92 -1.57
C ASP A 556 3.73 7.46 -0.46
N LEU A 557 3.29 8.70 -0.65
CA LEU A 557 2.42 9.43 0.28
C LEU A 557 1.17 9.97 -0.44
N SER A 558 0.84 9.39 -1.59
CA SER A 558 -0.36 9.71 -2.37
C SER A 558 -1.66 9.58 -1.56
N LEU A 559 -1.63 8.82 -0.45
CA LEU A 559 -2.74 8.65 0.49
C LEU A 559 -3.26 9.98 1.06
N PHE A 560 -2.43 11.01 1.17
CA PHE A 560 -2.87 12.36 1.55
C PHE A 560 -3.93 12.95 0.60
N CYS A 561 -4.00 12.49 -0.65
CA CYS A 561 -5.06 12.85 -1.59
C CYS A 561 -6.45 12.49 -1.02
N PHE A 562 -6.57 11.39 -0.28
CA PHE A 562 -7.82 10.94 0.31
C PHE A 562 -8.04 11.50 1.73
N TYR A 563 -6.97 11.92 2.41
CA TYR A 563 -7.00 12.59 3.72
C TYR A 563 -6.76 14.11 3.64
N SER A 564 -7.29 14.79 2.62
CA SER A 564 -7.04 16.22 2.36
C SER A 564 -7.25 17.15 3.56
N LYS A 565 -8.31 16.97 4.35
CA LYS A 565 -8.57 17.81 5.53
C LYS A 565 -7.44 17.73 6.56
N ILE A 566 -6.92 16.52 6.78
CA ILE A 566 -5.77 16.32 7.67
C ILE A 566 -4.53 16.93 7.03
N PHE A 567 -4.35 16.77 5.72
CA PHE A 567 -3.20 17.33 5.00
C PHE A 567 -3.12 18.86 5.11
N GLU A 568 -4.23 19.56 4.85
CA GLU A 568 -4.35 21.01 4.97
C GLU A 568 -4.21 21.49 6.42
N SER A 569 -4.83 20.79 7.37
CA SER A 569 -4.70 21.11 8.80
C SER A 569 -3.26 21.00 9.30
N GLN A 570 -2.54 19.96 8.89
CA GLN A 570 -1.13 19.78 9.23
C GLN A 570 -0.24 20.86 8.57
N PHE A 571 -0.57 21.29 7.36
CA PHE A 571 0.11 22.41 6.70
C PHE A 571 -0.05 23.71 7.48
N HIS A 572 -1.28 24.08 7.86
CA HIS A 572 -1.54 25.29 8.65
C HIS A 572 -0.86 25.24 10.02
N MET A 573 -0.91 24.10 10.70
CA MET A 573 -0.21 23.90 11.97
C MET A 573 1.32 24.07 11.82
N CYS A 574 1.89 23.63 10.69
CA CYS A 574 3.31 23.81 10.38
C CYS A 574 3.65 25.30 10.18
N LEU A 575 2.80 26.02 9.44
CA LEU A 575 2.96 27.44 9.14
C LEU A 575 2.98 28.30 10.42
N GLU A 576 2.09 28.00 11.37
CA GLU A 576 1.96 28.72 12.64
C GLU A 576 3.09 28.43 13.64
N PHE A 577 3.86 27.35 13.45
CA PHE A 577 4.88 26.93 14.42
C PHE A 577 6.30 27.10 13.85
N PRO A 578 7.05 28.16 14.23
CA PRO A 578 8.32 28.52 13.59
C PRO A 578 9.37 27.42 13.53
N ALA A 579 9.46 26.58 14.57
CA ALA A 579 10.42 25.47 14.62
C ALA A 579 10.13 24.37 13.57
N GLN A 580 8.88 24.27 13.10
CA GLN A 580 8.47 23.33 12.06
C GLN A 580 8.29 23.98 10.70
N ASN A 581 7.99 25.28 10.63
CA ASN A 581 7.84 26.03 9.39
C ASN A 581 9.05 25.86 8.44
N ARG A 582 10.26 25.63 8.97
CA ARG A 582 11.45 25.29 8.17
C ARG A 582 11.30 24.06 7.26
N TYR A 583 10.36 23.17 7.55
CA TYR A 583 10.07 21.92 6.85
C TYR A 583 8.83 22.01 5.93
N ILE A 584 8.19 23.18 5.86
CA ILE A 584 6.88 23.35 5.20
C ILE A 584 6.87 22.99 3.71
N ILE A 585 8.03 23.04 3.05
CA ILE A 585 8.17 22.65 1.64
C ILE A 585 7.82 21.18 1.36
N ALA A 586 7.83 20.33 2.39
CA ALA A 586 7.43 18.92 2.27
C ALA A 586 5.98 18.76 1.76
N PHE A 587 5.07 19.67 2.11
CA PHE A 587 3.66 19.59 1.71
C PHE A 587 3.47 19.79 0.20
N PRO A 588 4.00 20.87 -0.43
CA PRO A 588 4.06 20.98 -1.89
C PRO A 588 4.72 19.79 -2.59
N LEU A 589 5.83 19.27 -2.05
CA LEU A 589 6.55 18.15 -2.67
C LEU A 589 5.70 16.87 -2.70
N ILE A 590 4.99 16.56 -1.61
CA ILE A 590 4.09 15.41 -1.52
C ILE A 590 2.95 15.47 -2.55
N CYS A 591 2.54 16.65 -3.00
CA CYS A 591 1.53 16.76 -4.06
C CYS A 591 1.97 16.08 -5.37
N SER A 592 3.28 15.93 -5.61
CA SER A 592 3.80 15.15 -6.75
C SER A 592 3.49 13.65 -6.67
N HIS A 593 3.21 13.13 -5.46
CA HIS A 593 2.91 11.72 -5.23
C HIS A 593 1.49 11.34 -5.67
N PHE A 594 0.57 12.30 -5.76
CA PHE A 594 -0.86 12.02 -5.91
C PHE A 594 -1.18 11.19 -7.15
N GLN A 595 -0.40 11.29 -8.22
CA GLN A 595 -0.63 10.48 -9.43
C GLN A 595 -0.32 8.99 -9.23
N ASN A 596 0.48 8.62 -8.23
CA ASN A 596 0.86 7.24 -7.95
C ASN A 596 -0.30 6.38 -7.45
N CYS A 597 -1.38 6.98 -6.91
CA CYS A 597 -2.55 6.22 -6.45
C CYS A 597 -3.55 5.86 -7.56
N THR A 598 -3.26 6.26 -8.81
CA THR A 598 -4.12 6.01 -9.96
C THR A 598 -3.83 4.64 -10.57
N HIS A 599 -4.85 4.01 -11.16
CA HIS A 599 -4.71 2.72 -11.83
C HIS A 599 -5.18 2.80 -13.29
N GLU A 600 -4.54 2.04 -14.19
CA GLU A 600 -4.89 2.04 -15.63
C GLU A 600 -6.30 1.53 -15.91
N LEU A 601 -6.85 0.72 -14.99
CA LEU A 601 -8.24 0.22 -15.02
C LEU A 601 -9.28 1.19 -14.46
N CYS A 602 -8.87 2.35 -13.93
CA CYS A 602 -9.78 3.41 -13.54
C CYS A 602 -9.29 4.77 -14.05
N PRO A 603 -9.25 4.98 -15.38
CA PRO A 603 -8.82 6.26 -15.94
C PRO A 603 -9.75 7.43 -15.58
N GLU A 604 -10.99 7.15 -15.16
CA GLU A 604 -12.03 8.13 -14.86
C GLU A 604 -11.64 9.08 -13.71
N GLU A 605 -10.90 8.60 -12.70
CA GLU A 605 -10.47 9.43 -11.56
C GLU A 605 -9.16 10.19 -11.81
N ARG A 606 -8.38 9.81 -12.82
CA ARG A 606 -6.99 10.28 -13.00
C ARG A 606 -6.92 11.79 -13.20
N HIS A 607 -7.83 12.36 -13.99
CA HIS A 607 -7.86 13.80 -14.24
C HIS A 607 -8.19 14.58 -12.96
N HIS A 608 -9.19 14.10 -12.21
CA HIS A 608 -9.61 14.71 -10.96
C HIS A 608 -8.48 14.71 -9.91
N ILE A 609 -7.78 13.59 -9.76
CA ILE A 609 -6.64 13.47 -8.83
C ILE A 609 -5.51 14.43 -9.22
N ARG A 610 -5.22 14.56 -10.53
CA ARG A 610 -4.21 15.49 -11.04
C ARG A 610 -4.62 16.96 -10.82
N GLU A 611 -5.85 17.33 -11.11
CA GLU A 611 -6.34 18.70 -10.87
C GLU A 611 -6.29 19.05 -9.39
N ARG A 612 -6.66 18.11 -8.53
CA ARG A 612 -6.54 18.27 -7.08
C ARG A 612 -5.10 18.50 -6.65
N SER A 613 -4.15 17.71 -7.16
CA SER A 613 -2.74 17.88 -6.79
C SER A 613 -2.21 19.25 -7.22
N LEU A 614 -2.58 19.72 -8.42
CA LEU A 614 -2.22 21.05 -8.92
C LEU A 614 -2.88 22.19 -8.13
N SER A 615 -4.13 22.02 -7.72
CA SER A 615 -4.84 22.98 -6.89
C SER A 615 -4.19 23.11 -5.52
N VAL A 616 -3.92 21.98 -4.85
CA VAL A 616 -3.37 21.96 -3.49
C VAL A 616 -1.93 22.48 -3.47
N VAL A 617 -1.08 22.10 -4.43
CA VAL A 617 0.30 22.63 -4.47
C VAL A 617 0.32 24.14 -4.66
N ASN A 618 -0.57 24.69 -5.49
CA ASN A 618 -0.66 26.13 -5.71
C ASN A 618 -1.11 26.87 -4.43
N ILE A 619 -2.12 26.32 -3.72
CA ILE A 619 -2.58 26.88 -2.45
C ILE A 619 -1.44 26.90 -1.42
N PHE A 620 -0.72 25.80 -1.25
CA PHE A 620 0.38 25.75 -0.27
C PHE A 620 1.50 26.74 -0.60
N LEU A 621 1.92 26.84 -1.85
CA LEU A 621 2.97 27.78 -2.24
C LEU A 621 2.53 29.24 -2.08
N ASP A 622 1.27 29.55 -2.40
CA ASP A 622 0.69 30.89 -2.21
C ASP A 622 0.63 31.28 -0.72
N GLU A 623 0.16 30.39 0.14
CA GLU A 623 0.12 30.62 1.60
C GLU A 623 1.52 30.76 2.21
N MET A 624 2.49 29.96 1.76
CA MET A 624 3.90 30.12 2.16
C MET A 624 4.45 31.50 1.77
N ALA A 625 4.16 31.96 0.55
CA ALA A 625 4.61 33.26 0.06
C ALA A 625 3.93 34.42 0.80
N LYS A 626 2.63 34.30 1.10
CA LYS A 626 1.88 35.28 1.92
C LYS A 626 2.46 35.38 3.32
N GLU A 627 2.78 34.27 3.96
CA GLU A 627 3.35 34.31 5.31
C GLU A 627 4.73 34.94 5.33
N ALA A 628 5.59 34.60 4.36
CA ALA A 628 6.88 35.28 4.19
C ALA A 628 6.70 36.79 3.99
N LYS A 629 5.73 37.21 3.17
CA LYS A 629 5.39 38.63 2.98
C LYS A 629 4.92 39.29 4.29
N ASN A 630 4.08 38.63 5.08
CA ASN A 630 3.58 39.16 6.36
C ASN A 630 4.73 39.37 7.36
N ILE A 631 5.65 38.41 7.45
CA ILE A 631 6.85 38.50 8.27
C ILE A 631 7.72 39.68 7.81
N ILE A 632 7.99 39.80 6.50
CA ILE A 632 8.77 40.91 5.94
C ILE A 632 8.10 42.26 6.22
N THR A 633 6.77 42.35 6.06
CA THR A 633 6.01 43.57 6.34
C THR A 633 6.13 43.97 7.81
N THR A 634 6.02 43.01 8.73
CA THR A 634 6.19 43.25 10.17
C THR A 634 7.61 43.75 10.49
N ILE A 635 8.63 43.17 9.86
CA ILE A 635 10.02 43.62 9.99
C ILE A 635 10.14 45.07 9.46
N CYS A 636 9.55 45.38 8.31
CA CYS A 636 9.55 46.73 7.75
C CYS A 636 8.87 47.75 8.68
N ASP A 637 7.71 47.41 9.27
CA ASP A 637 7.00 48.29 10.19
C ASP A 637 7.82 48.59 11.47
N GLU A 638 8.52 47.59 11.99
CA GLU A 638 9.43 47.78 13.12
C GLU A 638 10.62 48.68 12.73
N GLN A 639 11.19 48.50 11.54
CA GLN A 639 12.25 49.37 11.01
C GLN A 639 11.78 50.81 10.79
N CYS A 640 10.55 51.00 10.29
CA CYS A 640 9.92 52.31 10.16
C CYS A 640 9.73 52.97 11.53
N THR A 641 9.28 52.21 12.54
CA THR A 641 9.12 52.70 13.91
C THR A 641 10.46 53.12 14.53
N MET A 642 11.51 52.32 14.32
CA MET A 642 12.86 52.68 14.77
C MET A 642 13.40 53.92 14.04
N SER A 643 13.14 54.04 12.74
CA SER A 643 13.52 55.21 11.93
C SER A 643 12.76 56.47 12.37
N ASP A 644 11.47 56.35 12.69
CA ASP A 644 10.66 57.47 13.18
C ASP A 644 11.23 58.04 14.48
N LYS A 645 11.69 57.19 15.40
CA LYS A 645 12.33 57.60 16.67
C LYS A 645 13.59 58.45 16.47
N LEU A 646 14.24 58.36 15.30
CA LEU A 646 15.41 59.17 14.95
C LEU A 646 15.05 60.54 14.36
N LEU A 647 13.77 60.81 14.08
CA LEU A 647 13.35 62.07 13.49
C LEU A 647 13.53 63.24 14.48
N PRO A 648 13.96 64.43 14.00
CA PRO A 648 14.21 65.60 14.85
C PRO A 648 13.04 66.03 15.76
N LYS A 649 11.79 65.71 15.36
CA LYS A 649 10.58 66.00 16.14
C LYS A 649 10.64 65.45 17.57
N HIS A 650 11.30 64.31 17.78
CA HIS A 650 11.41 63.67 19.09
C HIS A 650 12.42 64.39 20.01
N CYS A 651 13.31 65.23 19.48
CA CYS A 651 14.23 66.05 20.28
C CYS A 651 13.56 67.28 20.89
N ALA A 652 12.37 67.69 20.42
CA ALA A 652 11.72 68.94 20.81
C ALA A 652 11.42 69.01 22.32
N GLN A 653 10.97 67.90 22.93
CA GLN A 653 10.71 67.83 24.37
C GLN A 653 11.99 68.01 25.20
N THR A 654 13.10 67.40 24.77
CA THR A 654 14.41 67.54 25.41
C THR A 654 14.88 69.00 25.39
N ILE A 655 14.72 69.67 24.24
CA ILE A 655 15.05 71.08 24.08
C ILE A 655 14.17 71.96 24.98
N ALA A 656 12.85 71.73 25.00
CA ALA A 656 11.92 72.47 25.85
C ALA A 656 12.19 72.29 27.36
N HIS A 657 12.51 71.07 27.79
CA HIS A 657 12.92 70.78 29.17
C HIS A 657 14.20 71.52 29.57
N LEU A 658 15.20 71.55 28.68
CA LEU A 658 16.45 72.29 28.90
C LEU A 658 16.19 73.81 28.97
N ALA A 659 15.35 74.35 28.09
CA ALA A 659 14.97 75.76 28.10
C ALA A 659 14.19 76.14 29.38
N ASN A 660 13.25 75.32 29.82
CA ASN A 660 12.49 75.55 31.05
C ASN A 660 13.35 75.42 32.32
N ARG A 661 14.32 74.51 32.33
CA ARG A 661 15.33 74.44 33.41
C ARG A 661 16.20 75.70 33.46
N LYS A 662 16.59 76.23 32.30
CA LYS A 662 17.34 77.50 32.23
C LYS A 662 16.51 78.71 32.69
N LYS A 663 15.19 78.71 32.51
CA LYS A 663 14.30 79.78 33.00
C LYS A 663 13.96 79.70 34.49
N LYS A 664 14.11 78.53 35.12
CA LYS A 664 13.85 78.31 36.57
C LYS A 664 15.08 78.52 37.45
N ARG A 665 16.27 78.66 36.84
CA ARG A 665 17.46 79.22 37.48
C ARG A 665 17.50 80.71 37.18
#